data_AF-A0A7V4JK98-F1
#
_entry.id   AF-A0A7V4JK98-F1
#
_cell.length_a   1.000
_cell.length_b   1.000
_cell.length_c   1.000
_cell.angle_alpha   90.00
_cell.angle_beta   90.00
_cell.angle_gamma   90.00
#
_symmetry.space_group_name_H-M   'P 1'
#
loop_
_entity.id
_entity.type
_entity.pdbx_description
1 polymer ?
#
loop_
_entity_poly.entity_id
_entity_poly.type
_entity_poly.pdbx_seq_one_letter_code
_entity_poly.pdbx_strand_id
1 'polypeptide(L)'
;MKKYPLSLQVFYEKLRKINIPARVVFFVMGILSTLWFLIRVIPKPQRATYPCIRATFPFMSGLVVYLLSLGTSFFAFRKFREKIFRLQPLLAVFFLLLSLTASVYFLFSSSKKSYAAVTGPSDPPNTPIGTAQGIMPGRVVWAWNPDATNENCTDSGRTNGALYDPDLDDYYFNVKNNNQAVIDSMMAESIKTLTGKATEEEAWNAIFTCFNQKKKGSATGYGNGEIVFIKINAGSQWKNQWSGKIDANLNRRMTQPDIVETTPFSVMALLKSLINKGGVPQDKIYIGDPMKNVYQDIYEYWKAEFPNINVLGNDLIITVNDLITLGRVKVAAGNSKVIYSDGTQEDFLYDVFDYADYIINVAALKGHYCAGITLCAKNHFGSQTRNNAGHLHYSLIAPDNNVNPPNESNITNGGYGKYRVFVDIMGHPKLGGNTMLFIVDGLYSGMDGYFAPSRRWRMYPFNNDYPSSLFMSLDQVALESVCFDFLRTEYDGTDDTYGCPNYPGVDDYLHQAADKANWPAGISYKPDGVNEIGSLGVHEHWNNHLEKKYSRNLDPVNGKGIELVGVAKAVKALSEVPVKENTDGIESLFPNPCQGTFSVRYTLAEPAQVSIEIYTLAGVRVEQLVNQHQPQGTHTVTATIREPAGIYLCRMKINRGAHTAESTGKIQIIK
;
A
#
# COMPACT_ATOMS: atom_id res chain seq x y z
N MET A 1 29.81 -7.76 13.60
CA MET A 1 30.98 -8.67 13.51
C MET A 1 31.67 -9.01 14.84
N LYS A 2 31.44 -8.28 15.96
CA LYS A 2 32.06 -8.56 17.28
C LYS A 2 31.65 -9.90 17.97
N LYS A 3 30.82 -10.75 17.34
CA LYS A 3 30.37 -12.04 17.89
C LYS A 3 31.19 -13.25 17.42
N TYR A 4 32.17 -13.08 16.54
CA TYR A 4 32.98 -14.19 16.02
C TYR A 4 34.35 -14.29 16.70
N PRO A 5 34.88 -15.51 16.91
CA PRO A 5 36.23 -15.72 17.43
C PRO A 5 37.28 -14.93 16.63
N LEU A 6 38.31 -14.43 17.31
CA LEU A 6 39.38 -13.63 16.71
C LEU A 6 40.04 -14.34 15.51
N SER A 7 40.17 -15.67 15.58
CA SER A 7 40.70 -16.51 14.49
C SER A 7 39.88 -16.41 13.20
N LEU A 8 38.55 -16.32 13.31
CA LEU A 8 37.62 -16.17 12.19
C LEU A 8 37.67 -14.75 11.60
N GLN A 9 37.87 -13.73 12.44
CA GLN A 9 38.05 -12.34 11.99
C GLN A 9 39.36 -12.18 11.22
N VAL A 10 40.45 -12.77 11.72
CA VAL A 10 41.76 -12.78 11.03
C VAL A 10 41.70 -13.56 9.73
N PHE A 11 40.98 -14.68 9.70
CA PHE A 11 40.75 -15.46 8.48
C PHE A 11 39.94 -14.68 7.44
N TYR A 12 38.87 -14.00 7.88
CA TYR A 12 38.06 -13.13 7.02
C TYR A 12 38.86 -11.97 6.43
N GLU A 13 39.68 -11.28 7.23
CA GLU A 13 40.56 -10.20 6.74
C GLU A 13 41.64 -10.71 5.78
N LYS A 14 42.13 -11.95 5.96
CA LYS A 14 43.02 -12.60 4.98
C LYS A 14 42.29 -12.87 3.67
N LEU A 15 41.07 -13.40 3.70
CA LEU A 15 40.26 -13.66 2.51
C LEU A 15 39.93 -12.38 1.74
N ARG A 16 39.64 -11.28 2.46
CA ARG A 16 39.32 -9.97 1.86
C ARG A 16 40.48 -9.36 1.06
N LYS A 17 41.73 -9.72 1.39
CA LYS A 17 42.92 -9.26 0.67
C LYS A 17 43.24 -10.09 -0.59
N ILE A 18 42.55 -11.22 -0.80
CA ILE A 18 42.73 -12.08 -1.97
C ILE A 18 41.82 -11.56 -3.10
N ASN A 19 42.41 -10.88 -4.09
CA ASN A 19 41.71 -10.49 -5.30
C ASN A 19 41.62 -11.68 -6.27
N ILE A 20 40.55 -12.47 -6.17
CA ILE A 20 40.24 -13.51 -7.15
C ILE A 20 39.51 -12.84 -8.33
N PRO A 21 39.94 -13.07 -9.60
CA PRO A 21 39.22 -12.56 -10.74
C PRO A 21 37.76 -13.00 -10.73
N ALA A 22 36.83 -12.07 -10.95
CA ALA A 22 35.38 -12.34 -10.91
C ALA A 22 34.95 -13.50 -11.83
N ARG A 23 35.65 -13.69 -12.96
CA ARG A 23 35.43 -14.82 -13.88
C ARG A 23 35.71 -16.18 -13.21
N VAL A 24 36.80 -16.27 -12.46
CA VAL A 24 37.17 -17.50 -11.73
C VAL A 24 36.14 -17.78 -10.63
N VAL A 25 35.74 -16.73 -9.89
CA VAL A 25 34.69 -16.85 -8.86
C VAL A 25 33.37 -17.33 -9.46
N PHE A 26 32.96 -16.78 -10.61
CA PHE A 26 31.74 -17.18 -11.30
C PHE A 26 31.72 -18.68 -11.64
N PHE A 27 32.77 -19.19 -12.28
CA PHE A 27 32.84 -20.62 -12.63
C PHE A 27 32.91 -21.52 -11.41
N VAL A 28 33.74 -21.19 -10.43
CA VAL A 28 33.89 -22.00 -9.21
C VAL A 28 32.57 -22.03 -8.42
N MET A 29 31.97 -20.87 -8.16
CA MET A 29 30.71 -20.79 -7.42
C MET A 29 29.55 -21.43 -8.19
N GLY A 30 29.49 -21.24 -9.51
CA GLY A 30 28.49 -21.87 -10.35
C GLY A 30 28.59 -23.40 -10.33
N ILE A 31 29.79 -23.97 -10.47
CA ILE A 31 30.01 -25.42 -10.45
C ILE A 31 29.66 -25.99 -9.07
N LEU A 32 30.18 -25.39 -8.00
CA LEU A 32 29.92 -25.85 -6.64
C LEU A 32 28.42 -25.75 -6.27
N SER A 33 27.75 -24.67 -6.67
CA SER A 33 26.30 -24.49 -6.47
C SER A 33 25.50 -25.53 -7.26
N THR A 34 25.92 -25.83 -8.48
CA THR A 34 25.28 -26.86 -9.32
C THR A 34 25.44 -28.24 -8.69
N LEU A 35 26.67 -28.62 -8.29
CA LEU A 35 26.93 -29.90 -7.63
C LEU A 35 26.15 -30.01 -6.32
N TRP A 36 26.12 -28.95 -5.51
CA TRP A 36 25.37 -28.93 -4.25
C TRP A 36 23.87 -29.10 -4.47
N PHE A 37 23.30 -28.44 -5.48
CA PHE A 37 21.90 -28.61 -5.87
C PHE A 37 21.63 -30.05 -6.32
N LEU A 38 22.45 -30.60 -7.23
CA LEU A 38 22.28 -31.97 -7.73
C LEU A 38 22.34 -32.99 -6.60
N ILE A 39 23.32 -32.87 -5.69
CA ILE A 39 23.51 -33.78 -4.57
C ILE A 39 22.36 -33.69 -3.55
N ARG A 40 21.84 -32.48 -3.28
CA ARG A 40 20.87 -32.28 -2.19
C ARG A 40 19.43 -32.38 -2.64
N VAL A 41 19.11 -31.90 -3.85
CA VAL A 41 17.74 -31.72 -4.34
C VAL A 41 17.27 -32.92 -5.15
N ILE A 42 18.10 -33.54 -5.99
CA ILE A 42 17.67 -34.72 -6.78
C ILE A 42 17.19 -35.86 -5.88
N PRO A 43 17.88 -36.22 -4.78
CA PRO A 43 17.41 -37.29 -3.90
C PRO A 43 16.13 -36.94 -3.13
N LYS A 44 15.83 -35.65 -2.92
CA LYS A 44 14.64 -35.18 -2.22
C LYS A 44 14.24 -33.77 -2.71
N PRO A 45 13.35 -33.65 -3.71
CA PRO A 45 13.03 -32.39 -4.39
C PRO A 45 12.53 -31.27 -3.46
N GLN A 46 11.86 -31.63 -2.36
CA GLN A 46 11.37 -30.69 -1.34
C GLN A 46 12.50 -29.83 -0.72
N ARG A 47 13.77 -30.26 -0.77
CA ARG A 47 14.90 -29.50 -0.23
C ARG A 47 15.23 -28.23 -1.03
N ALA A 48 14.65 -28.06 -2.23
CA ALA A 48 14.79 -26.84 -3.02
C ALA A 48 14.30 -25.58 -2.26
N THR A 49 13.41 -25.73 -1.29
CA THR A 49 12.90 -24.62 -0.47
C THR A 49 13.83 -24.19 0.65
N TYR A 50 14.91 -24.94 0.93
CA TYR A 50 15.79 -24.65 2.07
C TYR A 50 16.60 -23.37 1.82
N PRO A 51 16.82 -22.53 2.85
CA PRO A 51 17.53 -21.25 2.71
C PRO A 51 18.92 -21.39 2.06
N CYS A 52 19.68 -22.42 2.43
CA CYS A 52 21.01 -22.67 1.89
C CYS A 52 20.99 -23.10 0.41
N ILE A 53 19.92 -23.73 -0.06
CA ILE A 53 19.74 -24.09 -1.47
C ILE A 53 19.28 -22.87 -2.27
N ARG A 54 18.35 -22.07 -1.72
CA ARG A 54 17.88 -20.82 -2.32
C ARG A 54 19.03 -19.82 -2.53
N ALA A 55 19.94 -19.70 -1.58
CA ALA A 55 21.12 -18.83 -1.69
C ALA A 55 22.07 -19.22 -2.86
N THR A 56 22.10 -20.50 -3.24
CA THR A 56 22.94 -21.01 -4.33
C THR A 56 22.27 -20.93 -5.71
N PHE A 57 20.96 -20.70 -5.76
CA PHE A 57 20.15 -20.76 -6.97
C PHE A 57 20.59 -19.75 -8.06
N PRO A 58 20.91 -18.48 -7.73
CA PRO A 58 21.37 -17.51 -8.74
C PRO A 58 22.70 -17.91 -9.40
N PHE A 59 23.64 -18.49 -8.64
CA PHE A 59 24.94 -18.91 -9.17
C PHE A 59 24.83 -20.13 -10.08
N MET A 60 24.01 -21.12 -9.70
CA MET A 60 23.73 -22.28 -10.53
C MET A 60 23.01 -21.88 -11.83
N SER A 61 21.89 -21.16 -11.72
CA SER A 61 21.09 -20.75 -12.88
C SER A 61 21.90 -19.87 -13.83
N GLY A 62 22.72 -18.95 -13.31
CA GLY A 62 23.64 -18.14 -14.11
C GLY A 62 24.64 -18.98 -14.91
N LEU A 63 25.27 -19.98 -14.30
CA LEU A 63 26.20 -20.88 -15.01
C LEU A 63 25.49 -21.73 -16.06
N VAL A 64 24.32 -22.28 -15.74
CA VAL A 64 23.53 -23.11 -16.66
C VAL A 64 23.09 -22.30 -17.88
N VAL A 65 22.56 -21.09 -17.67
CA VAL A 65 22.17 -20.18 -18.76
C VAL A 65 23.39 -19.76 -19.59
N TYR A 66 24.53 -19.48 -18.95
CA TYR A 66 25.80 -19.20 -19.65
C TYR A 66 26.20 -20.35 -20.59
N LEU A 67 26.24 -21.58 -20.07
CA LEU A 67 26.64 -22.76 -20.84
C LEU A 67 25.65 -23.09 -21.96
N LEU A 68 24.34 -22.96 -21.70
CA LEU A 68 23.30 -23.17 -22.71
C LEU A 68 23.36 -22.11 -23.81
N SER A 69 23.58 -20.84 -23.46
CA SER A 69 23.66 -19.74 -24.44
C SER A 69 24.88 -19.90 -25.34
N LEU A 70 26.05 -20.21 -24.75
CA LEU A 70 27.29 -20.44 -25.49
C LEU A 70 27.21 -21.71 -26.35
N GLY A 71 26.70 -22.80 -25.78
CA GLY A 71 26.54 -24.09 -26.47
C GLY A 71 25.56 -24.00 -27.64
N THR A 72 24.40 -23.37 -27.43
CA THR A 72 23.40 -23.15 -28.50
C THR A 72 23.95 -22.24 -29.58
N SER A 73 24.65 -21.16 -29.25
CA SER A 73 25.25 -20.28 -30.26
C SER A 73 26.32 -21.00 -31.09
N PHE A 74 27.20 -21.77 -30.46
CA PHE A 74 28.22 -22.56 -31.17
C PHE A 74 27.61 -23.65 -32.05
N PHE A 75 26.63 -24.40 -31.53
CA PHE A 75 25.93 -25.44 -32.29
C PHE A 75 25.17 -24.86 -33.49
N ALA A 76 24.41 -23.78 -33.27
CA ALA A 76 23.66 -23.11 -34.32
C ALA A 76 24.60 -22.54 -35.40
N PHE A 77 25.72 -21.92 -35.01
CA PHE A 77 26.71 -21.42 -35.96
C PHE A 77 27.37 -22.55 -36.78
N ARG A 78 27.69 -23.69 -36.15
CA ARG A 78 28.19 -24.87 -36.86
C ARG A 78 27.17 -25.41 -37.86
N LYS A 79 25.89 -25.48 -37.48
CA LYS A 79 24.81 -25.91 -38.38
C LYS A 79 24.56 -24.93 -39.51
N PHE A 80 24.66 -23.63 -39.25
CA PHE A 80 24.63 -22.60 -40.29
C PHE A 80 25.70 -22.86 -41.38
N ARG A 81 26.97 -23.07 -40.98
CA ARG A 81 28.05 -23.38 -41.94
C ARG A 81 27.76 -24.67 -42.72
N GLU A 82 27.34 -25.73 -42.03
CA GLU A 82 26.98 -27.01 -42.67
C GLU A 82 25.86 -26.85 -43.71
N LYS A 83 24.85 -26.03 -43.42
CA LYS A 83 23.70 -25.81 -44.31
C LYS A 83 24.01 -24.90 -45.50
N ILE A 84 24.95 -23.96 -45.35
CA ILE A 84 25.52 -23.21 -46.49
C ILE A 84 26.20 -24.17 -47.47
N PHE A 85 27.09 -25.05 -46.99
CA PHE A 85 27.81 -26.00 -47.85
C PHE A 85 26.88 -27.03 -48.53
N ARG A 86 25.70 -27.30 -47.96
CA ARG A 86 24.68 -28.19 -48.53
C ARG A 86 23.63 -27.50 -49.39
N LEU A 87 23.81 -26.21 -49.72
CA LEU A 87 22.89 -25.41 -50.54
C LEU A 87 21.44 -25.37 -49.99
N GLN A 88 21.30 -25.34 -48.65
CA GLN A 88 19.99 -25.26 -47.95
C GLN A 88 19.82 -23.87 -47.31
N PRO A 89 19.57 -22.80 -48.10
CA PRO A 89 19.68 -21.42 -47.63
C PRO A 89 18.66 -21.04 -46.54
N LEU A 90 17.42 -21.55 -46.62
CA LEU A 90 16.40 -21.27 -45.61
C LEU A 90 16.77 -21.81 -44.23
N LEU A 91 17.33 -23.02 -44.17
CA LEU A 91 17.81 -23.62 -42.92
C LEU A 91 19.07 -22.91 -42.41
N ALA A 92 19.94 -22.45 -43.30
CA ALA A 92 21.10 -21.65 -42.92
C ALA A 92 20.66 -20.33 -42.26
N VAL A 93 19.72 -19.58 -42.86
CA VAL A 93 19.18 -18.34 -42.29
C VAL A 93 18.56 -18.59 -40.91
N PHE A 94 17.79 -19.66 -40.74
CA PHE A 94 17.23 -20.04 -39.45
C PHE A 94 18.31 -20.24 -38.37
N PHE A 95 19.37 -21.01 -38.67
CA PHE A 95 20.44 -21.26 -37.71
C PHE A 95 21.30 -20.01 -37.43
N LEU A 96 21.45 -19.11 -38.40
CA LEU A 96 22.11 -17.83 -38.21
C LEU A 96 21.31 -16.93 -37.26
N LEU A 97 19.99 -16.81 -37.49
CA LEU A 97 19.09 -16.05 -36.60
C LEU A 97 19.09 -16.63 -35.20
N LEU A 98 19.04 -17.97 -35.04
CA LEU A 98 19.11 -18.64 -33.74
C LEU A 98 20.42 -18.35 -32.99
N SER A 99 21.55 -18.35 -33.69
CA SER A 99 22.87 -17.99 -33.11
C SER A 99 22.92 -16.52 -32.71
N LEU A 100 22.39 -15.62 -33.55
CA LEU A 100 22.31 -14.19 -33.25
C LEU A 100 21.38 -13.91 -32.06
N THR A 101 20.19 -14.51 -32.01
CA THR A 101 19.26 -14.34 -30.89
C THR A 101 19.82 -14.87 -29.58
N ALA A 102 20.52 -16.01 -29.59
CA ALA A 102 21.17 -16.55 -28.38
C ALA A 102 22.34 -15.66 -27.92
N SER A 103 23.09 -15.08 -28.86
CA SER A 103 24.22 -14.19 -28.56
C SER A 103 23.77 -12.81 -28.11
N VAL A 104 22.70 -12.27 -28.70
CA VAL A 104 22.02 -11.03 -28.27
C VAL A 104 21.39 -11.26 -26.90
N TYR A 105 20.67 -12.36 -26.68
CA TYR A 105 20.15 -12.69 -25.35
C TYR A 105 21.26 -12.74 -24.30
N PHE A 106 22.44 -13.31 -24.62
CA PHE A 106 23.59 -13.29 -23.73
C PHE A 106 24.14 -11.89 -23.45
N LEU A 107 24.31 -11.06 -24.49
CA LEU A 107 24.86 -9.69 -24.38
C LEU A 107 23.89 -8.70 -23.72
N PHE A 108 22.59 -8.90 -23.89
CA PHE A 108 21.52 -8.04 -23.37
C PHE A 108 20.82 -8.62 -22.13
N SER A 109 21.12 -9.86 -21.73
CA SER A 109 20.68 -10.38 -20.42
C SER A 109 21.31 -9.52 -19.33
N SER A 110 20.44 -8.77 -18.66
CA SER A 110 20.76 -7.69 -17.74
C SER A 110 21.89 -8.02 -16.76
N SER A 111 22.82 -7.09 -16.58
CA SER A 111 23.77 -7.04 -15.46
C SER A 111 23.10 -6.65 -14.13
N LYS A 112 21.81 -6.95 -13.97
CA LYS A 112 21.11 -6.76 -12.70
C LYS A 112 21.83 -7.62 -11.65
N LYS A 113 22.29 -6.98 -10.57
CA LYS A 113 22.90 -7.68 -9.44
C LYS A 113 21.86 -8.64 -8.86
N SER A 114 22.04 -9.93 -9.08
CA SER A 114 21.26 -10.95 -8.38
C SER A 114 21.74 -11.00 -6.93
N TYR A 115 21.03 -10.33 -6.03
CA TYR A 115 21.25 -10.48 -4.61
C TYR A 115 20.58 -11.78 -4.13
N ALA A 116 21.32 -12.60 -3.39
CA ALA A 116 20.70 -13.47 -2.38
C ALA A 116 20.31 -12.58 -1.19
N ALA A 117 19.43 -11.61 -1.41
CA ALA A 117 18.94 -10.77 -0.32
C ALA A 117 18.04 -11.65 0.54
N VAL A 118 18.32 -11.69 1.84
CA VAL A 118 17.30 -12.05 2.83
C VAL A 118 16.27 -10.92 2.74
N THR A 119 15.33 -11.02 1.80
CA THR A 119 14.22 -10.09 1.64
C THR A 119 13.11 -10.53 2.57
N GLY A 120 13.08 -9.98 3.78
CA GLY A 120 12.12 -10.36 4.81
C GLY A 120 12.44 -9.72 6.15
N PRO A 121 11.43 -9.44 6.99
CA PRO A 121 11.67 -9.20 8.42
C PRO A 121 12.52 -10.34 8.99
N SER A 122 13.36 -10.04 9.99
CA SER A 122 14.21 -11.07 10.60
C SER A 122 13.40 -12.16 11.31
N ASP A 123 12.18 -11.82 11.67
CA ASP A 123 11.34 -12.61 12.56
C ASP A 123 10.53 -13.65 11.80
N PRO A 124 10.33 -14.83 12.40
CA PRO A 124 9.49 -15.85 11.78
C PRO A 124 8.03 -15.35 11.71
N PRO A 125 7.27 -15.78 10.69
CA PRO A 125 5.82 -15.60 10.64
C PRO A 125 5.10 -16.00 11.92
N ASN A 126 4.03 -15.29 12.26
CA ASN A 126 3.12 -15.60 13.37
C ASN A 126 3.79 -15.69 14.75
N THR A 127 4.78 -14.84 14.99
CA THR A 127 5.53 -14.75 16.26
C THR A 127 5.20 -13.43 16.97
N PRO A 128 4.09 -13.34 17.73
CA PRO A 128 3.64 -12.07 18.31
C PRO A 128 4.58 -11.53 19.39
N ILE A 129 4.77 -10.22 19.36
CA ILE A 129 5.55 -9.42 20.32
C ILE A 129 4.64 -8.33 20.87
N GLY A 130 4.68 -8.11 22.18
CA GLY A 130 3.85 -7.10 22.85
C GLY A 130 2.45 -7.58 23.23
N THR A 131 1.57 -6.62 23.53
CA THR A 131 0.22 -6.87 24.05
C THR A 131 -0.83 -6.21 23.15
N ALA A 132 -1.70 -7.04 22.60
CA ALA A 132 -2.76 -6.64 21.69
C ALA A 132 -3.78 -5.70 22.37
N GLN A 133 -4.19 -4.63 21.69
CA GLN A 133 -5.11 -3.59 22.19
C GLN A 133 -6.43 -3.51 21.40
N GLY A 134 -7.40 -2.79 21.94
CA GLY A 134 -8.71 -2.54 21.33
C GLY A 134 -9.85 -3.35 21.93
N ILE A 135 -11.07 -3.10 21.43
CA ILE A 135 -12.29 -3.84 21.81
C ILE A 135 -12.13 -5.33 21.48
N MET A 136 -11.58 -5.62 20.31
CA MET A 136 -11.14 -6.95 19.89
C MET A 136 -9.62 -6.89 19.80
N PRO A 137 -8.89 -7.42 20.81
CA PRO A 137 -7.44 -7.22 20.91
C PRO A 137 -6.70 -7.60 19.62
N GLY A 138 -5.91 -6.65 19.09
CA GLY A 138 -5.03 -6.87 17.92
C GLY A 138 -5.78 -6.98 16.59
N ARG A 139 -7.07 -6.63 16.56
CA ARG A 139 -7.88 -6.66 15.34
C ARG A 139 -7.47 -5.53 14.40
N VAL A 140 -7.18 -5.89 13.16
CA VAL A 140 -7.04 -4.97 12.04
C VAL A 140 -8.11 -5.31 11.02
N VAL A 141 -8.89 -4.31 10.63
CA VAL A 141 -9.89 -4.46 9.57
C VAL A 141 -9.27 -3.99 8.26
N TRP A 142 -9.44 -4.78 7.21
CA TRP A 142 -9.07 -4.44 5.83
C TRP A 142 -10.33 -4.50 4.96
N ALA A 143 -10.91 -3.35 4.66
CA ALA A 143 -11.95 -3.24 3.66
C ALA A 143 -11.30 -3.02 2.30
N TRP A 144 -11.61 -3.90 1.34
CA TRP A 144 -11.17 -3.78 -0.03
C TRP A 144 -12.38 -3.98 -0.94
N ASN A 145 -12.58 -3.02 -1.84
CA ASN A 145 -13.56 -3.16 -2.92
C ASN A 145 -12.96 -2.51 -4.17
N PRO A 146 -12.70 -3.26 -5.27
CA PRO A 146 -12.13 -2.69 -6.49
C PRO A 146 -12.96 -1.52 -7.02
N ASP A 147 -14.29 -1.55 -6.87
CA ASP A 147 -15.22 -0.51 -7.35
C ASP A 147 -15.12 0.81 -6.57
N ALA A 148 -14.30 0.88 -5.52
CA ALA A 148 -14.08 2.10 -4.75
C ALA A 148 -13.27 3.15 -5.53
N THR A 149 -12.40 2.71 -6.44
CA THR A 149 -11.60 3.59 -7.28
C THR A 149 -11.76 3.23 -8.76
N ASN A 150 -11.55 4.22 -9.63
CA ASN A 150 -11.54 4.00 -11.07
C ASN A 150 -10.21 3.37 -11.48
N GLU A 151 -10.26 2.13 -11.97
CA GLU A 151 -9.09 1.40 -12.47
C GLU A 151 -8.44 2.08 -13.68
N ASN A 152 -9.18 2.95 -14.38
CA ASN A 152 -8.71 3.71 -15.55
C ASN A 152 -8.12 5.08 -15.20
N CYS A 153 -8.11 5.48 -13.92
CA CYS A 153 -7.37 6.66 -13.49
C CYS A 153 -5.93 6.57 -13.99
N THR A 154 -5.47 7.64 -14.63
CA THR A 154 -4.11 7.73 -15.19
C THR A 154 -3.12 8.35 -14.21
N ASP A 155 -3.63 8.98 -13.15
CA ASP A 155 -2.91 9.79 -12.19
C ASP A 155 -1.98 10.82 -12.85
N SER A 156 -2.53 11.51 -13.85
CA SER A 156 -1.80 12.42 -14.73
C SER A 156 -2.64 13.62 -15.13
N GLY A 157 -1.98 14.70 -15.55
CA GLY A 157 -2.64 15.94 -15.89
C GLY A 157 -1.63 17.00 -16.31
N ARG A 158 -2.09 18.25 -16.35
CA ARG A 158 -1.23 19.40 -16.67
C ARG A 158 -0.15 19.54 -15.60
N THR A 159 1.02 20.05 -16.00
CA THR A 159 2.21 20.19 -15.13
C THR A 159 2.82 21.59 -15.26
N ASN A 160 4.04 21.81 -14.75
CA ASN A 160 4.77 23.08 -14.84
C ASN A 160 4.08 24.27 -14.15
N GLY A 161 3.41 24.03 -13.02
CA GLY A 161 2.79 25.05 -12.19
C GLY A 161 1.39 25.48 -12.65
N ALA A 162 0.80 24.77 -13.61
CA ALA A 162 -0.59 24.96 -14.02
C ALA A 162 -1.53 24.81 -12.81
N LEU A 163 -2.56 25.65 -12.74
CA LEU A 163 -3.61 25.49 -11.74
C LEU A 163 -4.42 24.23 -12.05
N TYR A 164 -4.68 23.42 -11.02
CA TYR A 164 -5.51 22.23 -11.13
C TYR A 164 -6.89 22.56 -11.73
N ASP A 165 -7.36 21.69 -12.62
CA ASP A 165 -8.67 21.76 -13.25
C ASP A 165 -9.23 20.33 -13.34
N PRO A 166 -10.35 20.03 -12.66
CA PRO A 166 -10.90 18.68 -12.62
C PRO A 166 -11.37 18.14 -13.99
N ASP A 167 -11.63 19.03 -14.95
CA ASP A 167 -12.10 18.68 -16.30
C ASP A 167 -10.95 18.32 -17.24
N LEU A 168 -9.75 18.88 -16.99
CA LEU A 168 -8.56 18.69 -17.82
C LEU A 168 -7.53 17.76 -17.21
N ASP A 169 -7.59 17.55 -15.89
CA ASP A 169 -6.65 16.72 -15.14
C ASP A 169 -7.32 15.43 -14.64
N ASP A 170 -6.55 14.36 -14.52
CA ASP A 170 -7.02 13.02 -14.16
C ASP A 170 -6.16 12.41 -13.04
N TYR A 171 -6.34 12.91 -11.83
CA TYR A 171 -5.61 12.50 -10.64
C TYR A 171 -6.43 11.62 -9.71
N TYR A 172 -5.75 10.89 -8.84
CA TYR A 172 -6.36 10.02 -7.84
C TYR A 172 -7.35 10.73 -6.91
N PHE A 173 -7.22 12.05 -6.73
CA PHE A 173 -8.09 12.85 -5.87
C PHE A 173 -9.30 13.47 -6.61
N ASN A 174 -9.48 13.22 -7.91
CA ASN A 174 -10.67 13.65 -8.64
C ASN A 174 -11.91 12.83 -8.24
N VAL A 175 -13.07 13.48 -8.20
CA VAL A 175 -14.37 12.82 -7.90
C VAL A 175 -14.68 11.70 -8.89
N LYS A 176 -14.42 11.90 -10.19
CA LYS A 176 -14.63 10.88 -11.24
C LYS A 176 -13.84 9.58 -11.02
N ASN A 177 -12.81 9.61 -10.18
CA ASN A 177 -11.95 8.48 -9.91
C ASN A 177 -12.29 7.74 -8.61
N ASN A 178 -13.30 8.18 -7.86
CA ASN A 178 -13.63 7.64 -6.54
C ASN A 178 -15.14 7.45 -6.38
N ASN A 179 -15.57 6.24 -6.07
CA ASN A 179 -16.97 5.95 -5.81
C ASN A 179 -17.30 6.20 -4.33
N GLN A 180 -17.82 7.39 -4.02
CA GLN A 180 -18.10 7.78 -2.64
C GLN A 180 -19.08 6.81 -1.93
N ALA A 181 -20.10 6.28 -2.61
CA ALA A 181 -21.07 5.38 -1.99
C ALA A 181 -20.44 4.03 -1.58
N VAL A 182 -19.53 3.51 -2.41
CA VAL A 182 -18.75 2.32 -2.07
C VAL A 182 -17.82 2.61 -0.90
N ILE A 183 -17.12 3.75 -0.91
CA ILE A 183 -16.21 4.15 0.16
C ILE A 183 -16.96 4.36 1.49
N ASP A 184 -18.15 4.96 1.45
CA ASP A 184 -19.05 5.10 2.61
C ASP A 184 -19.40 3.74 3.20
N SER A 185 -19.75 2.77 2.35
CA SER A 185 -20.06 1.40 2.77
C SER A 185 -18.83 0.68 3.35
N MET A 186 -17.65 0.88 2.75
CA MET A 186 -16.39 0.34 3.28
C MET A 186 -16.09 0.89 4.67
N MET A 187 -16.31 2.19 4.91
CA MET A 187 -16.11 2.80 6.22
C MET A 187 -17.10 2.26 7.26
N ALA A 188 -18.39 2.24 6.94
CA ALA A 188 -19.45 1.76 7.82
C ALA A 188 -19.23 0.29 8.25
N GLU A 189 -18.95 -0.59 7.28
CA GLU A 189 -18.67 -1.99 7.58
C GLU A 189 -17.35 -2.18 8.34
N SER A 190 -16.34 -1.32 8.10
CA SER A 190 -15.08 -1.39 8.83
C SER A 190 -15.28 -1.06 10.31
N ILE A 191 -16.02 -0.01 10.64
CA ILE A 191 -16.29 0.43 12.02
C ILE A 191 -17.10 -0.64 12.78
N LYS A 192 -18.12 -1.20 12.14
CA LYS A 192 -18.89 -2.32 12.70
C LYS A 192 -18.03 -3.56 12.91
N THR A 193 -17.22 -3.95 11.92
CA THR A 193 -16.35 -5.13 12.00
C THR A 193 -15.26 -4.95 13.06
N LEU A 194 -14.70 -3.75 13.20
CA LEU A 194 -13.68 -3.42 14.19
C LEU A 194 -14.18 -3.66 15.62
N THR A 195 -15.45 -3.30 15.86
CA THR A 195 -16.08 -3.33 17.18
C THR A 195 -16.90 -4.60 17.45
N GLY A 196 -17.28 -5.33 16.39
CA GLY A 196 -18.22 -6.46 16.44
C GLY A 196 -19.66 -6.06 16.72
N LYS A 197 -20.02 -4.79 16.47
CA LYS A 197 -21.37 -4.27 16.67
C LYS A 197 -22.20 -4.38 15.40
N ALA A 198 -23.52 -4.42 15.56
CA ALA A 198 -24.44 -4.60 14.45
C ALA A 198 -24.71 -3.30 13.69
N THR A 199 -24.62 -2.16 14.39
CA THR A 199 -24.87 -0.82 13.83
C THR A 199 -23.68 0.10 14.05
N GLU A 200 -23.59 1.16 13.24
CA GLU A 200 -22.53 2.17 13.38
C GLU A 200 -22.68 2.97 14.67
N GLU A 201 -23.90 3.23 15.11
CA GLU A 201 -24.21 3.94 16.36
C GLU A 201 -23.65 3.19 17.57
N GLU A 202 -23.89 1.87 17.64
CA GLU A 202 -23.33 1.01 18.69
C GLU A 202 -21.80 0.92 18.61
N ALA A 203 -21.27 0.87 17.39
CA ALA A 203 -19.84 0.77 17.14
C ALA A 203 -19.10 2.03 17.61
N TRP A 204 -19.59 3.22 17.25
CA TRP A 204 -19.00 4.49 17.71
C TRP A 204 -19.07 4.64 19.22
N ASN A 205 -20.22 4.33 19.83
CA ASN A 205 -20.33 4.35 21.29
C ASN A 205 -19.31 3.40 21.95
N ALA A 206 -19.08 2.22 21.37
CA ALA A 206 -18.08 1.27 21.85
C ALA A 206 -16.64 1.80 21.69
N ILE A 207 -16.30 2.47 20.59
CA ILE A 207 -14.98 3.10 20.38
C ILE A 207 -14.72 4.16 21.44
N PHE A 208 -15.66 5.11 21.63
CA PHE A 208 -15.53 6.14 22.66
C PHE A 208 -15.42 5.54 24.07
N THR A 209 -16.27 4.57 24.39
CA THR A 209 -16.28 3.87 25.68
C THR A 209 -14.95 3.17 25.95
N CYS A 210 -14.42 2.45 24.97
CA CYS A 210 -13.13 1.75 25.07
C CYS A 210 -11.99 2.75 25.31
N PHE A 211 -11.96 3.84 24.55
CA PHE A 211 -10.91 4.85 24.68
C PHE A 211 -11.02 5.64 25.99
N ASN A 212 -12.22 6.03 26.42
CA ASN A 212 -12.44 6.73 27.68
C ASN A 212 -12.10 5.85 28.90
N GLN A 213 -12.32 4.53 28.82
CA GLN A 213 -11.85 3.62 29.86
C GLN A 213 -10.32 3.66 30.01
N LYS A 214 -9.58 3.71 28.90
CA LYS A 214 -8.11 3.82 28.89
C LYS A 214 -7.63 5.21 29.33
N LYS A 215 -8.22 6.28 28.80
CA LYS A 215 -7.78 7.66 28.99
C LYS A 215 -8.22 8.27 30.33
N LYS A 216 -9.48 8.03 30.73
CA LYS A 216 -10.13 8.67 31.89
C LYS A 216 -10.38 7.70 33.05
N GLY A 217 -10.18 6.39 32.84
CA GLY A 217 -10.52 5.36 33.82
C GLY A 217 -12.02 5.05 33.92
N SER A 218 -12.85 5.61 33.02
CA SER A 218 -14.31 5.45 33.02
C SER A 218 -14.85 5.04 31.66
N ALA A 219 -15.64 3.97 31.60
CA ALA A 219 -16.31 3.46 30.40
C ALA A 219 -17.53 4.32 30.03
N THR A 220 -17.29 5.53 29.52
CA THR A 220 -18.32 6.48 29.06
C THR A 220 -18.22 6.71 27.56
N GLY A 221 -19.37 6.91 26.89
CA GLY A 221 -19.41 7.31 25.47
C GLY A 221 -18.89 8.73 25.22
N TYR A 222 -19.18 9.27 24.05
CA TYR A 222 -18.85 10.66 23.71
C TYR A 222 -19.52 11.65 24.67
N GLY A 223 -18.74 12.56 25.24
CA GLY A 223 -19.22 13.63 26.10
C GLY A 223 -19.58 14.88 25.30
N ASN A 224 -20.64 15.57 25.73
CA ASN A 224 -21.09 16.78 25.06
C ASN A 224 -20.00 17.87 25.08
N GLY A 225 -19.68 18.40 23.90
CA GLY A 225 -18.70 19.48 23.73
C GLY A 225 -17.25 19.02 23.56
N GLU A 226 -16.96 17.72 23.65
CA GLU A 226 -15.61 17.19 23.47
C GLU A 226 -15.15 17.28 22.01
N ILE A 227 -13.89 17.63 21.80
CA ILE A 227 -13.34 17.92 20.48
C ILE A 227 -12.70 16.68 19.86
N VAL A 228 -13.09 16.37 18.61
CA VAL A 228 -12.44 15.35 17.78
C VAL A 228 -11.55 16.03 16.75
N PHE A 229 -10.26 15.72 16.77
CA PHE A 229 -9.31 16.14 15.75
C PHE A 229 -9.01 14.99 14.77
N ILE A 230 -9.30 15.19 13.49
CA ILE A 230 -8.99 14.28 12.40
C ILE A 230 -7.66 14.72 11.75
N LYS A 231 -6.58 14.03 12.08
CA LYS A 231 -5.24 14.29 11.53
C LYS A 231 -5.09 13.57 10.19
N ILE A 232 -4.98 14.32 9.11
CA ILE A 232 -4.77 13.78 7.75
C ILE A 232 -3.28 13.83 7.35
N ASN A 233 -2.88 13.11 6.30
CA ASN A 233 -1.58 13.28 5.66
C ASN A 233 -1.66 14.31 4.52
N ALA A 234 -0.90 15.42 4.63
CA ALA A 234 -0.83 16.48 3.60
C ALA A 234 0.64 16.82 3.21
N GLY A 235 1.46 15.80 2.95
CA GLY A 235 2.89 15.92 2.64
C GLY A 235 3.30 16.56 1.30
N SER A 236 2.39 16.79 0.36
CA SER A 236 2.63 17.30 -0.99
C SER A 236 3.07 18.76 -0.98
N GLN A 237 2.62 19.55 0.00
CA GLN A 237 3.00 20.96 0.20
C GLN A 237 4.37 21.11 0.89
N TRP A 238 5.41 20.49 0.32
CA TRP A 238 6.78 20.60 0.85
C TRP A 238 7.21 22.08 0.87
N LYS A 239 7.61 22.62 2.03
CA LYS A 239 7.95 24.04 2.22
C LYS A 239 6.80 25.02 1.87
N ASN A 240 5.54 24.56 1.88
CA ASN A 240 4.35 25.39 1.61
C ASN A 240 4.51 26.16 0.27
N GLN A 241 4.04 27.42 0.17
CA GLN A 241 4.10 28.21 -1.09
C GLN A 241 5.48 28.34 -1.74
N TRP A 242 6.60 28.07 -1.05
CA TRP A 242 7.94 28.09 -1.66
C TRP A 242 8.16 26.94 -2.65
N SER A 243 7.31 25.91 -2.62
CA SER A 243 7.29 24.85 -3.64
C SER A 243 6.57 25.24 -4.93
N GLY A 244 5.85 26.36 -4.94
CA GLY A 244 4.99 26.74 -6.07
C GLY A 244 3.82 25.78 -6.30
N LYS A 245 3.48 24.93 -5.32
CA LYS A 245 2.38 23.93 -5.40
C LYS A 245 1.00 24.43 -4.97
N ILE A 246 0.93 25.65 -4.44
CA ILE A 246 -0.34 26.24 -3.99
C ILE A 246 -0.36 27.74 -4.29
N ASP A 247 -1.52 28.28 -4.63
CA ASP A 247 -1.71 29.72 -4.83
C ASP A 247 -2.23 30.47 -3.57
N ALA A 248 -2.51 31.77 -3.73
CA ALA A 248 -3.02 32.63 -2.66
C ALA A 248 -4.42 32.23 -2.15
N ASN A 249 -5.17 31.44 -2.91
CA ASN A 249 -6.51 30.96 -2.58
C ASN A 249 -6.51 29.49 -2.15
N LEU A 250 -5.32 28.92 -1.89
CA LEU A 250 -5.13 27.51 -1.54
C LEU A 250 -5.46 26.51 -2.66
N ASN A 251 -5.53 26.96 -3.92
CA ASN A 251 -5.69 26.07 -5.07
C ASN A 251 -4.37 25.36 -5.39
N ARG A 252 -4.46 24.10 -5.80
CA ARG A 252 -3.31 23.29 -6.23
C ARG A 252 -2.67 23.84 -7.49
N ARG A 253 -1.34 23.82 -7.52
CA ARG A 253 -0.52 23.99 -8.71
C ARG A 253 0.23 22.70 -8.99
N MET A 254 0.09 22.23 -10.22
CA MET A 254 0.58 20.93 -10.66
C MET A 254 2.02 21.07 -11.15
N THR A 255 3.01 20.63 -10.38
CA THR A 255 4.42 20.92 -10.69
C THR A 255 5.28 19.70 -11.07
N GLN A 256 4.88 18.47 -10.74
CA GLN A 256 5.56 17.19 -11.03
C GLN A 256 4.75 16.04 -10.38
N PRO A 257 4.97 14.73 -10.69
CA PRO A 257 3.99 13.70 -10.36
C PRO A 257 3.61 13.75 -8.88
N ASP A 258 2.30 13.76 -8.65
CA ASP A 258 1.76 14.07 -7.35
C ASP A 258 2.05 12.98 -6.34
N ILE A 259 2.15 13.42 -5.08
CA ILE A 259 2.42 12.54 -3.96
C ILE A 259 1.08 12.02 -3.48
N VAL A 260 0.95 10.71 -3.31
CA VAL A 260 -0.24 10.12 -2.70
C VAL A 260 -0.36 10.57 -1.24
N GLU A 261 -1.52 11.08 -0.89
CA GLU A 261 -1.91 11.63 0.40
C GLU A 261 -3.24 11.04 0.85
N THR A 262 -3.72 11.44 2.03
CA THR A 262 -5.08 11.09 2.44
C THR A 262 -6.07 11.64 1.43
N THR A 263 -6.91 10.76 0.88
CA THR A 263 -7.93 11.15 -0.09
C THR A 263 -9.06 11.94 0.60
N PRO A 264 -9.72 12.88 -0.11
CA PRO A 264 -10.90 13.55 0.45
C PRO A 264 -12.05 12.57 0.72
N PHE A 265 -12.13 11.47 -0.03
CA PHE A 265 -13.26 10.55 -0.02
C PHE A 265 -13.28 9.63 1.21
N SER A 266 -12.11 9.19 1.68
CA SER A 266 -12.01 8.42 2.94
C SER A 266 -12.37 9.28 4.14
N VAL A 267 -11.96 10.55 4.15
CA VAL A 267 -12.32 11.52 5.20
C VAL A 267 -13.80 11.88 5.14
N MET A 268 -14.39 12.04 3.96
CA MET A 268 -15.83 12.26 3.82
C MET A 268 -16.65 11.09 4.37
N ALA A 269 -16.26 9.84 4.05
CA ALA A 269 -16.91 8.65 4.59
C ALA A 269 -16.79 8.58 6.13
N LEU A 270 -15.62 8.94 6.67
CA LEU A 270 -15.43 9.06 8.12
C LEU A 270 -16.33 10.13 8.73
N LEU A 271 -16.45 11.31 8.10
CA LEU A 271 -17.32 12.39 8.58
C LEU A 271 -18.78 11.98 8.61
N LYS A 272 -19.28 11.36 7.54
CA LYS A 272 -20.64 10.81 7.47
C LYS A 272 -20.91 9.84 8.61
N SER A 273 -19.99 8.89 8.83
CA SER A 273 -20.15 7.92 9.92
C SER A 273 -20.07 8.60 11.29
N LEU A 274 -19.05 9.42 11.54
CA LEU A 274 -18.82 10.04 12.84
C LEU A 274 -19.93 11.04 13.25
N ILE A 275 -20.39 11.86 12.31
CA ILE A 275 -21.41 12.89 12.57
C ILE A 275 -22.80 12.24 12.64
N ASN A 276 -23.19 11.47 11.62
CA ASN A 276 -24.56 10.98 11.52
C ASN A 276 -24.81 9.74 12.40
N LYS A 277 -23.77 8.98 12.74
CA LYS A 277 -23.87 7.73 13.51
C LYS A 277 -23.16 7.82 14.86
N GLY A 278 -21.98 8.44 14.90
CA GLY A 278 -21.25 8.70 16.14
C GLY A 278 -21.82 9.85 16.97
N GLY A 279 -22.70 10.69 16.41
CA GLY A 279 -23.37 11.77 17.11
C GLY A 279 -22.46 12.95 17.48
N VAL A 280 -21.28 13.05 16.87
CA VAL A 280 -20.36 14.17 17.12
C VAL A 280 -20.84 15.41 16.35
N PRO A 281 -21.08 16.54 17.03
CA PRO A 281 -21.46 17.78 16.36
C PRO A 281 -20.37 18.27 15.40
N GLN A 282 -20.77 18.80 14.24
CA GLN A 282 -19.84 19.29 13.20
C GLN A 282 -18.84 20.33 13.74
N ASP A 283 -19.31 21.27 14.57
CA ASP A 283 -18.50 22.34 15.15
C ASP A 283 -17.49 21.85 16.21
N LYS A 284 -17.56 20.57 16.60
CA LYS A 284 -16.58 19.89 17.47
C LYS A 284 -15.58 19.04 16.71
N ILE A 285 -15.65 19.04 15.38
CA ILE A 285 -14.70 18.34 14.52
C ILE A 285 -13.71 19.34 13.94
N TYR A 286 -12.42 19.08 14.17
CA TYR A 286 -11.29 19.78 13.58
C TYR A 286 -10.57 18.83 12.61
N ILE A 287 -10.18 19.30 11.43
CA ILE A 287 -9.60 18.44 10.38
C ILE A 287 -8.41 19.13 9.75
N GLY A 288 -7.30 18.41 9.59
CA GLY A 288 -6.17 18.89 8.81
C GLY A 288 -4.85 18.25 9.22
N ASP A 289 -3.79 18.67 8.53
CA ASP A 289 -2.41 18.50 8.99
C ASP A 289 -1.95 19.87 9.49
N PRO A 290 -1.69 20.06 10.79
CA PRO A 290 -1.48 21.39 11.33
C PRO A 290 -0.18 22.03 10.84
N MET A 291 0.74 21.28 10.21
CA MET A 291 1.91 21.85 9.54
C MET A 291 1.60 22.39 8.12
N LYS A 292 0.44 22.04 7.56
CA LYS A 292 0.10 22.21 6.15
C LYS A 292 -1.25 22.90 5.99
N ASN A 293 -1.55 23.32 4.77
CA ASN A 293 -2.87 23.83 4.43
C ASN A 293 -3.68 22.73 3.73
N VAL A 294 -4.99 22.72 3.95
CA VAL A 294 -5.89 21.88 3.14
C VAL A 294 -6.20 22.61 1.84
N TYR A 295 -5.97 21.93 0.71
CA TYR A 295 -6.25 22.48 -0.61
C TYR A 295 -7.74 22.83 -0.78
N GLN A 296 -8.00 23.84 -1.60
CA GLN A 296 -9.33 24.43 -1.73
C GLN A 296 -10.39 23.44 -2.25
N ASP A 297 -10.05 22.60 -3.22
CA ASP A 297 -10.92 21.54 -3.76
C ASP A 297 -11.37 20.53 -2.69
N ILE A 298 -10.46 20.14 -1.79
CA ILE A 298 -10.78 19.24 -0.68
C ILE A 298 -11.68 19.94 0.34
N TYR A 299 -11.33 21.19 0.68
CA TYR A 299 -12.12 21.99 1.61
C TYR A 299 -13.56 22.14 1.11
N GLU A 300 -13.75 22.48 -0.15
CA GLU A 300 -15.07 22.63 -0.78
C GLU A 300 -15.83 21.31 -0.79
N TYR A 301 -15.16 20.21 -1.13
CA TYR A 301 -15.77 18.88 -1.11
C TYR A 301 -16.34 18.52 0.27
N TRP A 302 -15.58 18.72 1.35
CA TRP A 302 -16.06 18.43 2.70
C TRP A 302 -17.14 19.40 3.17
N LYS A 303 -16.97 20.71 2.92
CA LYS A 303 -17.88 21.76 3.39
C LYS A 303 -19.21 21.78 2.64
N ALA A 304 -19.27 21.22 1.43
CA ALA A 304 -20.51 21.05 0.69
C ALA A 304 -21.55 20.22 1.46
N GLU A 305 -21.11 19.18 2.18
CA GLU A 305 -22.00 18.33 3.00
C GLU A 305 -22.00 18.75 4.47
N PHE A 306 -20.84 19.13 5.02
CA PHE A 306 -20.69 19.49 6.42
C PHE A 306 -20.16 20.92 6.60
N PRO A 307 -21.01 21.95 6.41
CA PRO A 307 -20.59 23.34 6.38
C PRO A 307 -20.06 23.87 7.72
N ASN A 308 -20.28 23.17 8.84
CA ASN A 308 -19.90 23.65 10.17
C ASN A 308 -18.63 22.98 10.74
N ILE A 309 -17.95 22.11 9.98
CA ILE A 309 -16.65 21.55 10.41
C ILE A 309 -15.56 22.62 10.40
N ASN A 310 -14.56 22.44 11.28
CA ASN A 310 -13.40 23.30 11.39
C ASN A 310 -12.24 22.72 10.56
N VAL A 311 -11.91 23.33 9.42
CA VAL A 311 -10.77 22.91 8.60
C VAL A 311 -9.57 23.78 8.94
N LEU A 312 -8.48 23.14 9.38
CA LEU A 312 -7.26 23.84 9.80
C LEU A 312 -6.53 24.48 8.62
N GLY A 313 -5.82 25.56 8.91
CA GLY A 313 -4.83 26.20 8.04
C GLY A 313 -3.64 26.73 8.84
N ASN A 314 -2.47 26.76 8.21
CA ASN A 314 -1.22 27.20 8.81
C ASN A 314 -0.61 28.37 8.04
N ASP A 315 -0.49 29.50 8.74
CA ASP A 315 0.22 30.71 8.31
C ASP A 315 1.39 31.08 9.24
N LEU A 316 1.69 30.26 10.25
CA LEU A 316 2.82 30.46 11.17
C LEU A 316 4.17 30.32 10.45
N ILE A 317 4.24 29.41 9.49
CA ILE A 317 5.45 29.14 8.71
C ILE A 317 5.54 30.10 7.51
N ILE A 318 4.40 30.45 6.88
CA ILE A 318 4.35 31.40 5.76
C ILE A 318 3.08 32.25 5.81
N THR A 319 3.26 33.57 5.97
CA THR A 319 2.18 34.54 6.15
C THR A 319 1.80 35.22 4.83
N VAL A 320 1.08 34.51 3.98
CA VAL A 320 0.71 34.96 2.62
C VAL A 320 -0.74 34.71 2.25
N ASN A 321 -1.44 33.84 2.99
CA ASN A 321 -2.85 33.54 2.79
C ASN A 321 -3.65 34.18 3.93
N ASP A 322 -4.72 34.91 3.60
CA ASP A 322 -5.72 35.31 4.59
C ASP A 322 -6.62 34.11 4.90
N LEU A 323 -6.13 33.25 5.81
CA LEU A 323 -6.79 32.02 6.18
C LEU A 323 -8.20 32.23 6.73
N ILE A 324 -8.46 33.36 7.41
CA ILE A 324 -9.77 33.66 7.98
C ILE A 324 -10.77 33.95 6.86
N THR A 325 -10.39 34.81 5.90
CA THR A 325 -11.23 35.10 4.73
C THR A 325 -11.45 33.86 3.85
N LEU A 326 -10.52 32.91 3.86
CA LEU A 326 -10.64 31.60 3.19
C LEU A 326 -11.41 30.55 4.02
N GLY A 327 -11.97 30.92 5.18
CA GLY A 327 -12.79 30.03 6.01
C GLY A 327 -12.01 28.92 6.73
N ARG A 328 -10.70 29.10 6.92
CA ARG A 328 -9.83 28.17 7.66
C ARG A 328 -9.70 28.58 9.12
N VAL A 329 -9.57 27.60 10.00
CA VAL A 329 -9.19 27.80 11.40
C VAL A 329 -7.68 27.82 11.51
N LYS A 330 -7.13 28.94 11.95
CA LYS A 330 -5.68 29.11 12.10
C LYS A 330 -5.16 28.24 13.23
N VAL A 331 -4.07 27.52 12.98
CA VAL A 331 -3.31 26.85 14.02
C VAL A 331 -2.41 27.85 14.77
N ALA A 332 -2.10 27.55 16.02
CA ALA A 332 -1.10 28.25 16.82
C ALA A 332 -0.04 27.26 17.35
N ALA A 333 1.06 27.79 17.87
CA ALA A 333 1.98 26.98 18.67
C ALA A 333 1.30 26.65 20.02
N GLY A 334 1.29 25.37 20.38
CA GLY A 334 0.77 24.89 21.65
C GLY A 334 1.81 24.95 22.77
N ASN A 335 1.39 24.52 23.95
CA ASN A 335 2.22 24.42 25.15
C ASN A 335 2.81 23.02 25.36
N SER A 336 2.16 21.98 24.81
CA SER A 336 2.67 20.61 24.88
C SER A 336 3.92 20.43 24.04
N LYS A 337 4.83 19.59 24.53
CA LYS A 337 6.07 19.21 23.84
C LYS A 337 6.19 17.69 23.75
N VAL A 338 6.76 17.22 22.66
CA VAL A 338 7.36 15.88 22.63
C VAL A 338 8.84 15.99 22.99
N ILE A 339 9.29 15.16 23.93
CA ILE A 339 10.68 15.03 24.35
C ILE A 339 11.22 13.76 23.69
N TYR A 340 12.29 13.88 22.92
CA TYR A 340 12.89 12.72 22.24
C TYR A 340 13.79 11.97 23.21
N SER A 341 13.53 10.67 23.38
CA SER A 341 14.07 9.87 24.49
C SER A 341 15.57 9.56 24.40
N ASP A 342 16.22 9.91 23.30
CA ASP A 342 17.68 9.91 23.20
C ASP A 342 18.34 11.16 23.81
N GLY A 343 17.53 12.10 24.29
CA GLY A 343 17.98 13.34 24.95
C GLY A 343 18.54 14.39 24.01
N THR A 344 18.40 14.23 22.69
CA THR A 344 19.04 15.11 21.71
C THR A 344 18.23 16.37 21.42
N GLN A 345 16.91 16.31 21.54
CA GLN A 345 16.01 17.41 21.16
C GLN A 345 14.61 17.28 21.77
N GLU A 346 13.83 18.34 21.64
CA GLU A 346 12.40 18.41 21.91
C GLU A 346 11.70 19.26 20.84
N ASP A 347 10.38 19.10 20.73
CA ASP A 347 9.54 19.87 19.81
C ASP A 347 8.22 20.29 20.46
N PHE A 348 7.85 21.55 20.28
CA PHE A 348 6.50 22.03 20.60
C PHE A 348 5.49 21.52 19.57
N LEU A 349 4.33 21.10 20.07
CA LEU A 349 3.19 20.69 19.27
C LEU A 349 2.32 21.89 18.88
N TYR A 350 1.53 21.76 17.82
CA TYR A 350 0.47 22.75 17.54
C TYR A 350 -0.63 22.72 18.62
N ASP A 351 -1.29 23.84 18.83
CA ASP A 351 -2.31 24.07 19.86
C ASP A 351 -3.51 23.11 19.79
N VAL A 352 -3.89 22.63 18.60
CA VAL A 352 -4.94 21.61 18.45
C VAL A 352 -4.71 20.37 19.30
N PHE A 353 -3.45 19.99 19.56
CA PHE A 353 -3.12 18.85 20.43
C PHE A 353 -3.31 19.15 21.93
N ASP A 354 -3.35 20.42 22.32
CA ASP A 354 -3.59 20.79 23.71
C ASP A 354 -5.06 20.60 24.10
N TYR A 355 -5.98 20.99 23.21
CA TYR A 355 -7.43 21.01 23.47
C TYR A 355 -8.23 19.87 22.83
N ALA A 356 -7.65 19.06 21.94
CA ALA A 356 -8.36 17.90 21.39
C ALA A 356 -8.58 16.81 22.44
N ASP A 357 -9.83 16.40 22.64
CA ASP A 357 -10.19 15.28 23.51
C ASP A 357 -9.94 13.94 22.84
N TYR A 358 -10.03 13.90 21.51
CA TYR A 358 -9.87 12.69 20.71
C TYR A 358 -9.08 12.98 19.44
N ILE A 359 -8.18 12.09 19.06
CA ILE A 359 -7.56 12.10 17.73
C ILE A 359 -8.05 10.90 16.93
N ILE A 360 -8.41 11.13 15.67
CA ILE A 360 -8.49 10.09 14.64
C ILE A 360 -7.34 10.35 13.66
N ASN A 361 -6.40 9.41 13.56
CA ASN A 361 -5.24 9.56 12.68
C ASN A 361 -5.53 8.83 11.36
N VAL A 362 -5.60 9.59 10.27
CA VAL A 362 -5.86 9.10 8.90
C VAL A 362 -4.60 9.30 8.08
N ALA A 363 -3.77 8.26 7.99
CA ALA A 363 -2.53 8.27 7.23
C ALA A 363 -2.73 7.73 5.81
N ALA A 364 -1.82 8.09 4.89
CA ALA A 364 -1.78 7.49 3.54
C ALA A 364 -0.94 6.20 3.54
N LEU A 365 -1.36 5.19 2.79
CA LEU A 365 -0.61 3.96 2.55
C LEU A 365 0.49 4.21 1.50
N LYS A 366 1.76 4.30 1.91
CA LYS A 366 2.87 4.44 0.95
C LYS A 366 4.21 3.98 1.47
N GLY A 367 5.09 3.63 0.53
CA GLY A 367 6.53 3.53 0.79
C GLY A 367 7.14 4.89 1.16
N HIS A 368 8.35 4.89 1.69
CA HIS A 368 9.11 6.11 1.90
C HIS A 368 10.60 5.83 1.92
N TYR A 369 11.39 6.59 1.17
CA TYR A 369 12.82 6.39 1.07
C TYR A 369 13.53 6.40 2.42
N CYS A 370 13.43 7.50 3.17
CA CYS A 370 14.12 7.62 4.46
C CYS A 370 13.60 6.65 5.53
N ALA A 371 12.28 6.48 5.62
CA ALA A 371 11.63 5.75 6.71
C ALA A 371 11.29 4.28 6.40
N GLY A 372 11.47 3.85 5.15
CA GLY A 372 10.91 2.61 4.60
C GLY A 372 9.45 2.74 4.20
N ILE A 373 8.61 3.22 5.12
CA ILE A 373 7.15 3.36 4.94
C ILE A 373 6.63 4.68 5.52
N THR A 374 5.47 5.15 5.05
CA THR A 374 4.68 6.21 5.67
C THR A 374 3.34 5.64 6.09
N LEU A 375 3.01 5.74 7.38
CA LEU A 375 1.76 5.31 8.00
C LEU A 375 1.43 6.25 9.19
N CYS A 376 0.67 5.80 10.18
CA CYS A 376 0.16 6.65 11.28
C CYS A 376 1.27 7.30 12.13
N ALA A 377 2.33 6.57 12.49
CA ALA A 377 3.43 7.11 13.27
C ALA A 377 4.16 8.23 12.52
N LYS A 378 4.44 8.01 11.23
CA LYS A 378 5.08 9.02 10.39
C LYS A 378 4.17 10.21 10.06
N ASN A 379 2.85 10.02 10.08
CA ASN A 379 1.89 11.12 9.85
C ASN A 379 2.01 12.24 10.90
N HIS A 380 2.48 11.91 12.10
CA HIS A 380 2.76 12.88 13.17
C HIS A 380 4.06 13.67 13.00
N PHE A 381 4.86 13.44 11.95
CA PHE A 381 5.92 14.38 11.59
C PHE A 381 5.36 15.79 11.31
N GLY A 382 4.08 15.88 10.90
CA GLY A 382 3.31 17.11 10.75
C GLY A 382 2.74 17.71 12.05
N SER A 383 2.99 17.12 13.22
CA SER A 383 2.39 17.57 14.49
C SER A 383 3.20 18.63 15.24
N GLN A 384 4.43 18.87 14.82
CA GLN A 384 5.37 19.78 15.48
C GLN A 384 5.50 21.13 14.75
N THR A 385 5.87 22.18 15.48
CA THR A 385 5.79 23.58 15.06
C THR A 385 6.98 24.13 14.25
N ARG A 386 8.02 23.32 13.98
CA ARG A 386 9.10 23.67 13.07
C ARG A 386 8.65 23.58 11.61
N ASN A 387 9.41 24.25 10.74
CA ASN A 387 9.12 24.36 9.31
C ASN A 387 9.06 23.03 8.54
N ASN A 388 9.75 21.99 9.03
CA ASN A 388 9.73 20.62 8.51
C ASN A 388 10.25 19.64 9.57
N ALA A 389 10.15 18.34 9.29
CA ALA A 389 10.60 17.26 10.16
C ALA A 389 11.99 16.69 9.80
N GLY A 390 12.79 17.41 9.00
CA GLY A 390 14.11 16.95 8.54
C GLY A 390 15.10 16.69 9.68
N HIS A 391 14.96 17.41 10.80
CA HIS A 391 15.77 17.19 12.00
C HIS A 391 15.48 15.85 12.69
N LEU A 392 14.36 15.18 12.39
CA LEU A 392 14.03 13.85 12.92
C LEU A 392 14.62 12.71 12.09
N HIS A 393 15.21 13.02 10.93
CA HIS A 393 15.65 12.00 9.97
C HIS A 393 16.82 11.15 10.47
N TYR A 394 17.65 11.63 11.39
CA TYR A 394 18.79 10.89 11.94
C TYR A 394 18.40 9.53 12.56
N SER A 395 17.16 9.41 13.03
CA SER A 395 16.60 8.19 13.64
C SER A 395 15.93 7.24 12.62
N LEU A 396 15.74 7.67 11.38
CA LEU A 396 15.13 6.87 10.31
C LEU A 396 16.14 5.86 9.71
N ILE A 397 15.67 5.00 8.81
CA ILE A 397 16.45 3.91 8.20
C ILE A 397 17.55 4.46 7.27
N ALA A 398 17.19 5.43 6.44
CA ALA A 398 18.08 6.17 5.55
C ALA A 398 17.99 7.68 5.85
N PRO A 399 18.78 8.18 6.83
CA PRO A 399 18.73 9.58 7.26
C PRO A 399 19.05 10.61 6.18
N ASP A 400 19.94 10.27 5.23
CA ASP A 400 20.32 11.19 4.16
C ASP A 400 19.27 11.16 3.04
N ASN A 401 18.65 12.31 2.77
CA ASN A 401 17.68 12.50 1.71
C ASN A 401 18.26 13.17 0.46
N ASN A 402 19.57 13.38 0.39
CA ASN A 402 20.22 14.13 -0.71
C ASN A 402 20.61 13.27 -1.93
N VAL A 403 20.20 12.00 -1.98
CA VAL A 403 20.56 11.11 -3.09
C VAL A 403 19.32 10.71 -3.88
N ASN A 404 19.30 11.14 -5.14
CA ASN A 404 18.27 10.80 -6.12
C ASN A 404 18.97 10.21 -7.37
N PRO A 405 18.69 8.96 -7.77
CA PRO A 405 17.69 8.05 -7.20
C PRO A 405 18.14 7.44 -5.87
N PRO A 406 17.18 7.01 -5.03
CA PRO A 406 17.40 6.15 -3.88
C PRO A 406 18.44 5.06 -4.13
N ASN A 407 19.49 4.99 -3.31
CA ASN A 407 20.44 3.88 -3.35
C ASN A 407 20.68 3.27 -1.96
N GLU A 408 21.02 1.98 -1.93
CA GLU A 408 21.25 1.20 -0.71
C GLU A 408 22.41 1.75 0.14
N SER A 409 23.35 2.51 -0.45
CA SER A 409 24.50 3.08 0.26
C SER A 409 24.12 4.10 1.34
N ASN A 410 22.86 4.57 1.38
CA ASN A 410 22.40 5.55 2.37
C ASN A 410 21.60 4.95 3.52
N ILE A 411 21.46 3.62 3.58
CA ILE A 411 20.88 2.92 4.74
C ILE A 411 21.93 2.92 5.87
N THR A 412 22.25 4.09 6.39
CA THR A 412 23.30 4.28 7.42
C THR A 412 22.80 4.00 8.83
N ASN A 413 21.48 3.92 9.01
CA ASN A 413 20.83 3.62 10.29
C ASN A 413 19.74 2.52 10.18
N GLY A 414 19.97 1.57 9.28
CA GLY A 414 19.16 0.34 9.20
C GLY A 414 19.49 -0.70 10.29
N GLY A 415 18.74 -1.79 10.27
CA GLY A 415 18.79 -2.88 11.25
C GLY A 415 17.99 -2.62 12.51
N TYR A 416 18.08 -3.55 13.46
CA TYR A 416 17.30 -3.55 14.70
C TYR A 416 18.09 -3.02 15.92
N GLY A 417 17.36 -2.62 16.96
CA GLY A 417 17.94 -2.11 18.20
C GLY A 417 18.56 -0.72 18.06
N LYS A 418 17.99 0.11 17.18
CA LYS A 418 18.37 1.51 16.97
C LYS A 418 17.31 2.42 17.58
N TYR A 419 17.69 3.60 18.07
CA TYR A 419 16.68 4.55 18.52
C TYR A 419 15.77 4.97 17.37
N ARG A 420 14.46 4.87 17.58
CA ARG A 420 13.41 5.16 16.59
C ARG A 420 12.46 6.20 17.16
N VAL A 421 12.51 7.42 16.60
CA VAL A 421 11.66 8.53 17.04
C VAL A 421 10.16 8.25 16.96
N PHE A 422 9.76 7.32 16.09
CA PHE A 422 8.36 6.89 15.98
C PHE A 422 7.82 6.33 17.29
N VAL A 423 8.64 5.67 18.10
CA VAL A 423 8.19 5.10 19.38
C VAL A 423 7.81 6.19 20.38
N ASP A 424 8.58 7.29 20.44
CA ASP A 424 8.22 8.47 21.23
C ASP A 424 6.91 9.10 20.76
N ILE A 425 6.75 9.25 19.45
CA ILE A 425 5.54 9.82 18.84
C ILE A 425 4.29 8.97 19.14
N MET A 426 4.42 7.64 19.00
CA MET A 426 3.34 6.70 19.29
C MET A 426 2.98 6.68 20.78
N GLY A 427 3.98 6.79 21.65
CA GLY A 427 3.80 6.78 23.10
C GLY A 427 3.36 8.11 23.72
N HIS A 428 3.48 9.22 22.99
CA HIS A 428 3.23 10.55 23.55
C HIS A 428 1.75 10.75 23.96
N PRO A 429 1.45 11.22 25.19
CA PRO A 429 0.08 11.34 25.70
C PRO A 429 -0.86 12.23 24.89
N LYS A 430 -0.34 13.21 24.15
CA LYS A 430 -1.12 14.11 23.26
C LYS A 430 -1.11 13.70 21.78
N LEU A 431 -0.34 12.67 21.40
CA LEU A 431 -0.27 12.18 20.02
C LEU A 431 -0.86 10.77 19.92
N GLY A 432 -0.03 9.72 19.79
CA GLY A 432 -0.54 8.34 19.72
C GLY A 432 -1.30 7.92 20.98
N GLY A 433 -0.91 8.42 22.17
CA GLY A 433 -1.65 8.22 23.42
C GLY A 433 -3.03 8.88 23.46
N ASN A 434 -3.29 9.89 22.62
CA ASN A 434 -4.58 10.57 22.48
C ASN A 434 -5.37 10.11 21.25
N THR A 435 -4.86 9.13 20.48
CA THR A 435 -5.48 8.66 19.25
C THR A 435 -6.41 7.48 19.57
N MET A 436 -7.71 7.67 19.30
CA MET A 436 -8.74 6.67 19.58
C MET A 436 -8.97 5.71 18.42
N LEU A 437 -8.67 6.13 17.19
CA LEU A 437 -8.88 5.34 15.98
C LEU A 437 -7.75 5.64 14.98
N PHE A 438 -7.12 4.58 14.50
CA PHE A 438 -6.08 4.64 13.48
C PHE A 438 -6.64 4.13 12.16
N ILE A 439 -6.52 4.93 11.11
CA ILE A 439 -6.96 4.62 9.76
C ILE A 439 -5.78 4.80 8.82
N VAL A 440 -5.55 3.83 7.95
CA VAL A 440 -4.66 3.96 6.80
C VAL A 440 -5.52 3.93 5.54
N ASP A 441 -5.56 5.08 4.88
CA ASP A 441 -6.17 5.26 3.56
C ASP A 441 -5.27 4.63 2.50
N GLY A 442 -5.77 3.55 1.91
CA GLY A 442 -5.13 2.84 0.82
C GLY A 442 -6.05 2.75 -0.40
N LEU A 443 -6.94 3.71 -0.63
CA LEU A 443 -7.67 3.78 -1.90
C LEU A 443 -6.66 3.85 -3.06
N TYR A 444 -5.60 4.62 -2.82
CA TYR A 444 -4.42 4.74 -3.67
C TYR A 444 -3.15 4.56 -2.83
N SER A 445 -2.06 4.16 -3.46
CA SER A 445 -0.77 3.96 -2.77
C SER A 445 0.40 4.42 -3.64
N GLY A 446 1.36 5.08 -3.00
CA GLY A 446 2.61 5.53 -3.62
C GLY A 446 3.80 4.64 -3.24
N MET A 447 4.76 4.50 -4.14
CA MET A 447 6.01 3.75 -3.87
C MET A 447 7.01 4.53 -3.00
N ASP A 448 6.84 5.84 -2.85
CA ASP A 448 7.70 6.71 -2.05
C ASP A 448 6.90 7.92 -1.50
N GLY A 449 7.49 8.67 -0.57
CA GLY A 449 7.03 9.96 -0.09
C GLY A 449 7.47 11.14 -0.96
N TYR A 450 8.24 10.90 -2.02
CA TYR A 450 8.73 11.92 -2.96
C TYR A 450 8.52 11.47 -4.41
N PHE A 451 7.99 12.36 -5.27
CA PHE A 451 7.85 12.12 -6.72
C PHE A 451 7.25 10.75 -7.09
N ALA A 452 6.20 10.34 -6.37
CA ALA A 452 5.63 9.01 -6.48
C ALA A 452 4.12 9.10 -6.73
N PRO A 453 3.69 9.06 -8.01
CA PRO A 453 2.29 8.96 -8.34
C PRO A 453 1.71 7.66 -7.78
N SER A 454 0.39 7.64 -7.67
CA SER A 454 -0.36 6.46 -7.33
C SER A 454 -0.03 5.31 -8.28
N ARG A 455 0.13 4.12 -7.72
CA ARG A 455 0.43 2.91 -8.49
C ARG A 455 -0.58 1.82 -8.24
N ARG A 456 -0.85 1.09 -9.32
CA ARG A 456 -1.60 -0.16 -9.29
C ARG A 456 -0.73 -1.26 -8.66
N TRP A 457 -1.37 -2.11 -7.87
CA TRP A 457 -0.72 -3.17 -7.11
C TRP A 457 -0.83 -4.50 -7.83
N ARG A 458 0.32 -5.18 -7.98
CA ARG A 458 0.42 -6.49 -8.61
C ARG A 458 -0.11 -7.59 -7.72
N MET A 459 0.09 -7.47 -6.41
CA MET A 459 -0.18 -8.56 -5.47
C MET A 459 -1.66 -8.94 -5.46
N TYR A 460 -1.95 -10.23 -5.28
CA TYR A 460 -3.33 -10.69 -5.09
C TYR A 460 -3.91 -10.08 -3.79
N PRO A 461 -5.13 -9.53 -3.82
CA PRO A 461 -6.16 -9.67 -4.86
C PRO A 461 -6.29 -8.47 -5.83
N PHE A 462 -5.39 -7.50 -5.80
CA PHE A 462 -5.48 -6.28 -6.59
C PHE A 462 -5.19 -6.50 -8.08
N ASN A 463 -4.31 -7.45 -8.42
CA ASN A 463 -4.13 -7.95 -9.80
C ASN A 463 -3.89 -6.85 -10.88
N ASN A 464 -3.00 -5.90 -10.59
CA ASN A 464 -2.69 -4.71 -11.38
C ASN A 464 -3.81 -3.66 -11.42
N ASP A 465 -4.59 -3.58 -10.36
CA ASP A 465 -5.54 -2.49 -10.08
C ASP A 465 -5.05 -1.64 -8.90
N TYR A 466 -5.66 -0.48 -8.67
CA TYR A 466 -5.40 0.31 -7.48
C TYR A 466 -5.78 -0.47 -6.21
N PRO A 467 -5.12 -0.18 -5.06
CA PRO A 467 -5.35 -0.98 -3.87
C PRO A 467 -6.78 -0.84 -3.34
N SER A 468 -7.52 0.24 -3.63
CA SER A 468 -8.95 0.39 -3.33
C SER A 468 -9.32 -0.07 -1.91
N SER A 469 -8.50 0.30 -0.93
CA SER A 469 -8.51 -0.28 0.41
C SER A 469 -8.64 0.77 1.51
N LEU A 470 -9.28 0.38 2.62
CA LEU A 470 -9.21 1.08 3.90
C LEU A 470 -8.73 0.07 4.95
N PHE A 471 -7.74 0.47 5.75
CA PHE A 471 -7.27 -0.30 6.90
C PHE A 471 -7.58 0.46 8.19
N MET A 472 -8.02 -0.25 9.22
CA MET A 472 -8.40 0.39 10.48
C MET A 472 -8.13 -0.48 11.70
N SER A 473 -7.72 0.15 12.80
CA SER A 473 -7.54 -0.51 14.09
C SER A 473 -7.64 0.45 15.28
N LEU A 474 -7.83 -0.13 16.48
CA LEU A 474 -7.63 0.51 17.77
C LEU A 474 -6.25 0.16 18.37
N ASP A 475 -5.46 -0.65 17.68
CA ASP A 475 -4.08 -1.03 18.00
C ASP A 475 -3.16 -0.54 16.87
N GLN A 476 -2.40 0.54 17.14
CA GLN A 476 -1.55 1.15 16.12
C GLN A 476 -0.44 0.22 15.66
N VAL A 477 0.17 -0.53 16.58
CA VAL A 477 1.27 -1.44 16.25
C VAL A 477 0.76 -2.56 15.34
N ALA A 478 -0.42 -3.11 15.62
CA ALA A 478 -1.04 -4.12 14.78
C ALA A 478 -1.37 -3.58 13.38
N LEU A 479 -1.99 -2.38 13.29
CA LEU A 479 -2.31 -1.75 12.02
C LEU A 479 -1.07 -1.52 11.16
N GLU A 480 -0.03 -0.92 11.73
CA GLU A 480 1.18 -0.62 10.99
C GLU A 480 1.98 -1.88 10.61
N SER A 481 1.88 -2.96 11.40
CA SER A 481 2.42 -4.28 11.05
C SER A 481 1.73 -4.88 9.82
N VAL A 482 0.40 -4.80 9.77
CA VAL A 482 -0.37 -5.28 8.61
C VAL A 482 -0.04 -4.45 7.38
N CYS A 483 -0.12 -3.13 7.46
CA CYS A 483 0.19 -2.26 6.32
C CYS A 483 1.64 -2.41 5.85
N PHE A 484 2.59 -2.65 6.77
CA PHE A 484 3.97 -2.99 6.43
C PHE A 484 4.05 -4.25 5.59
N ASP A 485 3.38 -5.34 5.99
CA ASP A 485 3.35 -6.60 5.26
C ASP A 485 2.80 -6.46 3.83
N PHE A 486 1.75 -5.65 3.64
CA PHE A 486 1.26 -5.30 2.30
C PHE A 486 2.28 -4.50 1.49
N LEU A 487 2.81 -3.40 2.02
CA LEU A 487 3.76 -2.54 1.32
C LEU A 487 5.05 -3.27 0.92
N ARG A 488 5.59 -4.12 1.80
CA ARG A 488 6.81 -4.88 1.49
C ARG A 488 6.61 -5.98 0.47
N THR A 489 5.38 -6.48 0.35
CA THR A 489 5.03 -7.50 -0.64
C THR A 489 4.85 -6.88 -2.01
N GLU A 490 4.20 -5.73 -2.07
CA GLU A 490 4.00 -5.02 -3.33
C GLU A 490 5.32 -4.40 -3.82
N TYR A 491 6.03 -3.68 -2.96
CA TYR A 491 7.28 -2.99 -3.29
C TYR A 491 8.48 -3.88 -2.96
N ASP A 492 8.56 -5.00 -3.65
CA ASP A 492 9.62 -6.02 -3.50
C ASP A 492 10.91 -5.71 -4.28
N GLY A 493 10.93 -4.63 -5.05
CA GLY A 493 12.08 -4.18 -5.83
C GLY A 493 12.36 -5.00 -7.09
N THR A 494 11.40 -5.81 -7.56
CA THR A 494 11.57 -6.64 -8.76
C THR A 494 11.27 -5.93 -10.08
N ASP A 495 10.58 -4.80 -10.03
CA ASP A 495 10.19 -3.93 -11.16
C ASP A 495 10.75 -2.50 -11.02
N ASP A 496 10.09 -1.49 -11.59
CA ASP A 496 10.45 -0.07 -11.43
C ASP A 496 10.01 0.50 -10.06
N THR A 497 9.77 -0.35 -9.04
CA THR A 497 9.45 0.08 -7.69
C THR A 497 10.69 0.16 -6.81
N TYR A 498 10.68 1.10 -5.88
CA TYR A 498 11.70 1.16 -4.84
C TYR A 498 11.38 0.16 -3.74
N GLY A 499 12.31 -0.75 -3.46
CA GLY A 499 12.22 -1.71 -2.36
C GLY A 499 12.42 -1.09 -0.96
N CYS A 500 12.02 0.16 -0.74
CA CYS A 500 12.22 0.86 0.54
C CYS A 500 11.55 0.16 1.75
N PRO A 501 10.33 -0.40 1.63
CA PRO A 501 9.75 -1.19 2.73
C PRO A 501 10.55 -2.48 3.03
N ASN A 502 11.45 -2.88 2.14
CA ASN A 502 12.34 -4.03 2.33
C ASN A 502 13.73 -3.65 2.88
N TYR A 503 13.96 -2.38 3.26
CA TYR A 503 15.19 -2.01 3.94
C TYR A 503 15.32 -2.75 5.29
N PRO A 504 16.54 -3.12 5.72
CA PRO A 504 16.71 -3.80 7.01
C PRO A 504 16.22 -2.94 8.18
N GLY A 505 15.33 -3.49 9.01
CA GLY A 505 14.85 -2.88 10.26
C GLY A 505 13.80 -1.77 10.10
N VAL A 506 13.06 -1.73 8.98
CA VAL A 506 11.93 -0.78 8.79
C VAL A 506 10.86 -0.94 9.89
N ASP A 507 10.64 -2.16 10.35
CA ASP A 507 9.75 -2.59 11.43
C ASP A 507 10.41 -2.56 12.84
N ASP A 508 11.64 -2.06 12.98
CA ASP A 508 12.34 -1.97 14.28
C ASP A 508 11.56 -1.09 15.28
N TYR A 509 10.88 -0.04 14.82
CA TYR A 509 10.04 0.78 15.69
C TYR A 509 8.79 0.02 16.18
N LEU A 510 8.28 -0.94 15.39
CA LEU A 510 7.15 -1.78 15.79
C LEU A 510 7.55 -2.75 16.90
N HIS A 511 8.74 -3.36 16.78
CA HIS A 511 9.32 -4.21 17.82
C HIS A 511 9.48 -3.46 19.15
N GLN A 512 9.99 -2.22 19.08
CA GLN A 512 10.24 -1.37 20.24
C GLN A 512 8.96 -0.81 20.85
N ALA A 513 7.97 -0.45 20.03
CA ALA A 513 6.66 -0.03 20.50
C ALA A 513 5.87 -1.19 21.13
N ALA A 514 6.09 -2.42 20.66
CA ALA A 514 5.44 -3.61 21.18
C ALA A 514 6.03 -4.09 22.52
N ASP A 515 7.35 -4.13 22.64
CA ASP A 515 8.02 -4.66 23.85
C ASP A 515 9.34 -3.92 24.14
N LYS A 516 9.49 -3.49 25.40
CA LYS A 516 10.69 -2.83 25.90
C LYS A 516 11.95 -3.70 25.88
N ALA A 517 11.79 -5.02 25.79
CA ALA A 517 12.92 -5.93 25.58
C ALA A 517 13.69 -5.64 24.27
N ASN A 518 13.04 -4.97 23.30
CA ASN A 518 13.65 -4.59 22.03
C ASN A 518 14.28 -3.18 22.04
N TRP A 519 14.22 -2.46 23.16
CA TRP A 519 14.76 -1.11 23.22
C TRP A 519 16.30 -1.10 23.07
N PRO A 520 16.85 -0.09 22.38
CA PRO A 520 18.29 0.08 22.29
C PRO A 520 18.92 0.26 23.67
N ALA A 521 20.16 -0.23 23.83
CA ALA A 521 20.88 -0.06 25.07
C ALA A 521 21.01 1.43 25.46
N GLY A 522 20.65 1.75 26.70
CA GLY A 522 20.71 3.12 27.24
C GLY A 522 19.52 4.01 26.88
N ILE A 523 18.52 3.49 26.16
CA ILE A 523 17.28 4.21 25.85
C ILE A 523 16.15 3.71 26.76
N SER A 524 15.40 4.65 27.33
CA SER A 524 14.11 4.43 27.97
C SER A 524 13.13 5.43 27.37
N TYR A 525 12.07 4.94 26.72
CA TYR A 525 11.14 5.80 26.00
C TYR A 525 10.20 6.53 26.98
N LYS A 526 10.41 7.84 27.13
CA LYS A 526 9.68 8.78 27.99
C LYS A 526 9.30 10.04 27.19
N PRO A 527 8.34 9.94 26.26
CA PRO A 527 8.05 11.02 25.32
C PRO A 527 7.47 12.28 25.98
N ASP A 528 6.92 12.18 27.18
CA ASP A 528 6.47 13.30 28.02
C ASP A 528 7.57 13.80 28.99
N GLY A 529 8.77 13.23 28.93
CA GLY A 529 9.92 13.51 29.80
C GLY A 529 9.89 12.83 31.16
N VAL A 530 8.80 12.16 31.54
CA VAL A 530 8.58 11.66 32.90
C VAL A 530 8.27 10.17 32.91
N ASN A 531 7.24 9.75 32.18
CA ASN A 531 6.66 8.42 32.26
C ASN A 531 7.21 7.49 31.19
N GLU A 532 7.74 6.35 31.63
CA GLU A 532 8.13 5.27 30.71
C GLU A 532 6.89 4.66 30.07
N ILE A 533 6.92 4.48 28.75
CA ILE A 533 5.82 3.85 28.01
C ILE A 533 5.79 2.33 28.25
N GLY A 534 4.59 1.76 28.24
CA GLY A 534 4.38 0.31 28.17
C GLY A 534 4.28 -0.20 26.73
N SER A 535 3.78 -1.42 26.56
CA SER A 535 3.40 -1.97 25.25
C SER A 535 2.34 -1.08 24.61
N LEU A 536 2.62 -0.56 23.41
CA LEU A 536 1.70 0.26 22.63
C LEU A 536 0.77 -0.54 21.72
N GLY A 537 0.99 -1.86 21.63
CA GLY A 537 0.21 -2.76 20.79
C GLY A 537 0.95 -4.07 20.54
N VAL A 538 0.44 -4.87 19.60
CA VAL A 538 1.07 -6.13 19.20
C VAL A 538 1.67 -6.07 17.80
N HIS A 539 2.92 -6.51 17.67
CA HIS A 539 3.61 -6.65 16.40
C HIS A 539 3.72 -8.13 16.04
N GLU A 540 3.42 -8.48 14.79
CA GLU A 540 3.77 -9.77 14.20
C GLU A 540 3.66 -9.70 12.66
N HIS A 541 4.12 -10.75 11.98
CA HIS A 541 3.94 -10.94 10.53
C HIS A 541 2.96 -12.05 10.20
N TRP A 542 2.28 -11.94 9.05
CA TRP A 542 1.41 -13.00 8.55
C TRP A 542 2.17 -14.29 8.23
N ASN A 543 1.45 -15.38 7.99
CA ASN A 543 1.98 -16.66 7.53
C ASN A 543 2.59 -16.58 6.11
N ASN A 544 1.89 -15.95 5.18
CA ASN A 544 2.31 -15.71 3.80
C ASN A 544 1.40 -14.67 3.11
N HIS A 545 1.87 -14.10 2.00
CA HIS A 545 1.19 -13.03 1.27
C HIS A 545 -0.11 -13.45 0.54
N LEU A 546 -0.35 -14.75 0.33
CA LEU A 546 -1.58 -15.23 -0.31
C LEU A 546 -2.72 -15.32 0.71
N GLU A 547 -2.46 -15.99 1.83
CA GLU A 547 -3.46 -16.22 2.89
C GLU A 547 -3.60 -15.04 3.83
N LYS A 548 -2.52 -14.29 4.07
CA LYS A 548 -2.47 -13.11 4.97
C LYS A 548 -3.00 -13.41 6.38
N LYS A 549 -2.74 -14.62 6.90
CA LYS A 549 -3.24 -15.05 8.21
C LYS A 549 -2.21 -14.77 9.30
N TYR A 550 -2.70 -14.11 10.33
CA TYR A 550 -2.00 -13.78 11.55
C TYR A 550 -2.28 -14.83 12.65
N SER A 551 -1.62 -14.75 13.79
CA SER A 551 -1.68 -15.81 14.81
C SER A 551 -3.10 -16.00 15.36
N ARG A 552 -3.90 -14.93 15.50
CA ARG A 552 -5.33 -15.06 15.87
C ARG A 552 -6.22 -15.53 14.72
N ASN A 553 -5.80 -15.36 13.46
CA ASN A 553 -6.53 -15.99 12.35
C ASN A 553 -6.31 -17.51 12.31
N LEU A 554 -5.13 -17.98 12.73
CA LEU A 554 -4.76 -19.40 12.76
C LEU A 554 -5.27 -20.10 14.01
N ASP A 555 -5.24 -19.43 15.16
CA ASP A 555 -5.81 -19.90 16.42
C ASP A 555 -6.71 -18.80 17.03
N PRO A 556 -8.00 -18.77 16.68
CA PRO A 556 -8.94 -17.76 17.17
C PRO A 556 -9.19 -17.82 18.69
N VAL A 557 -8.83 -18.92 19.36
CA VAL A 557 -9.10 -19.12 20.78
C VAL A 557 -7.89 -18.75 21.63
N ASN A 558 -6.69 -19.20 21.26
CA ASN A 558 -5.47 -18.99 22.06
C ASN A 558 -4.47 -18.03 21.44
N GLY A 559 -4.68 -17.61 20.19
CA GLY A 559 -3.83 -16.62 19.52
C GLY A 559 -3.79 -15.30 20.28
N LYS A 560 -2.58 -14.73 20.40
CA LYS A 560 -2.34 -13.48 21.16
C LYS A 560 -1.89 -12.31 20.30
N GLY A 561 -1.66 -12.55 19.01
CA GLY A 561 -1.16 -11.56 18.06
C GLY A 561 -2.25 -10.79 17.35
N ILE A 562 -2.10 -10.67 16.04
CA ILE A 562 -2.97 -9.89 15.16
C ILE A 562 -4.12 -10.77 14.68
N GLU A 563 -5.29 -10.16 14.51
CA GLU A 563 -6.41 -10.72 13.75
C GLU A 563 -6.69 -9.80 12.56
N LEU A 564 -6.33 -10.23 11.34
CA LEU A 564 -6.73 -9.50 10.14
C LEU A 564 -8.11 -9.96 9.70
N VAL A 565 -9.06 -9.03 9.59
CA VAL A 565 -10.42 -9.30 9.12
C VAL A 565 -10.66 -8.55 7.81
N GLY A 566 -10.84 -9.31 6.72
CA GLY A 566 -11.17 -8.76 5.41
C GLY A 566 -12.68 -8.54 5.23
N VAL A 567 -13.08 -7.34 4.83
CA VAL A 567 -14.51 -6.97 4.62
C VAL A 567 -14.95 -7.16 3.14
N ALA A 568 -14.03 -7.61 2.28
CA ALA A 568 -14.21 -7.77 0.83
C ALA A 568 -15.41 -8.64 0.40
N LYS A 569 -15.93 -9.50 1.29
CA LYS A 569 -17.09 -10.37 1.02
C LYS A 569 -18.45 -9.77 1.41
N ALA A 570 -18.51 -8.81 2.33
CA ALA A 570 -19.76 -8.27 2.85
C ALA A 570 -20.30 -7.12 1.99
N VAL A 571 -19.41 -6.28 1.45
CA VAL A 571 -19.80 -5.12 0.63
C VAL A 571 -20.43 -5.54 -0.69
N LYS A 572 -19.96 -6.64 -1.32
CA LYS A 572 -20.53 -7.18 -2.56
C LYS A 572 -21.94 -7.77 -2.38
N ALA A 573 -22.29 -8.21 -1.17
CA ALA A 573 -23.63 -8.71 -0.85
C ALA A 573 -24.62 -7.56 -0.52
N LEU A 574 -24.11 -6.39 -0.12
CA LEU A 574 -24.90 -5.19 0.17
C LEU A 574 -25.00 -4.25 -1.05
N SER A 575 -24.06 -4.31 -2.00
CA SER A 575 -24.18 -3.64 -3.31
C SER A 575 -25.17 -4.32 -4.26
N GLU A 576 -25.81 -5.42 -3.85
CA GLU A 576 -27.02 -5.96 -4.47
C GLU A 576 -28.30 -5.19 -4.07
N VAL A 577 -28.18 -4.14 -3.25
CA VAL A 577 -29.21 -3.09 -3.22
C VAL A 577 -29.09 -2.30 -4.53
N PRO A 578 -30.15 -2.23 -5.36
CA PRO A 578 -30.05 -1.64 -6.70
C PRO A 578 -29.78 -0.14 -6.58
N VAL A 579 -28.51 0.24 -6.72
CA VAL A 579 -28.14 1.60 -7.10
C VAL A 579 -28.63 1.78 -8.53
N LYS A 580 -29.55 2.71 -8.67
CA LYS A 580 -30.27 3.01 -9.89
C LYS A 580 -29.35 3.80 -10.84
N GLU A 581 -28.37 3.13 -11.44
CA GLU A 581 -27.67 3.64 -12.61
C GLU A 581 -28.12 2.86 -13.85
N ASN A 582 -29.02 3.48 -14.61
CA ASN A 582 -29.47 3.01 -15.92
C ASN A 582 -28.33 3.17 -16.94
N THR A 583 -27.32 2.30 -16.90
CA THR A 583 -26.35 2.19 -18.00
C THR A 583 -26.54 0.88 -18.73
N ASP A 584 -26.81 0.97 -20.03
CA ASP A 584 -26.85 -0.17 -20.94
C ASP A 584 -25.49 -0.86 -21.01
N GLY A 585 -25.40 -2.15 -20.69
CA GLY A 585 -24.14 -2.88 -20.86
C GLY A 585 -23.96 -4.10 -19.96
N ILE A 586 -22.81 -4.76 -20.11
CA ILE A 586 -22.41 -5.88 -19.27
C ILE A 586 -22.01 -5.35 -17.89
N GLU A 587 -22.70 -5.79 -16.84
CA GLU A 587 -22.39 -5.46 -15.45
C GLU A 587 -21.33 -6.40 -14.87
N SER A 588 -21.43 -7.70 -15.16
CA SER A 588 -20.48 -8.67 -14.62
C SER A 588 -20.37 -9.96 -15.44
N LEU A 589 -19.20 -10.59 -15.35
CA LEU A 589 -18.89 -11.94 -15.82
C LEU A 589 -18.41 -12.76 -14.63
N PHE A 590 -19.21 -13.70 -14.12
CA PHE A 590 -18.90 -14.40 -12.87
C PHE A 590 -19.22 -15.91 -12.88
N PRO A 591 -18.34 -16.79 -12.34
CA PRO A 591 -17.00 -16.49 -11.86
C PRO A 591 -16.05 -16.09 -13.01
N ASN A 592 -15.01 -15.32 -12.69
CA ASN A 592 -13.94 -14.95 -13.63
C ASN A 592 -12.64 -14.71 -12.84
N PRO A 593 -11.62 -15.58 -12.94
CA PRO A 593 -11.54 -16.73 -13.83
C PRO A 593 -12.58 -17.84 -13.56
N CYS A 594 -12.94 -18.62 -14.58
CA CYS A 594 -13.90 -19.73 -14.48
C CYS A 594 -13.32 -21.07 -14.96
N GLN A 595 -13.88 -22.17 -14.46
CA GLN A 595 -13.63 -23.53 -15.00
C GLN A 595 -14.62 -23.86 -16.13
N GLY A 596 -14.76 -22.95 -17.09
CA GLY A 596 -15.63 -23.10 -18.26
C GLY A 596 -17.07 -22.60 -18.06
N THR A 597 -17.62 -22.61 -16.85
CA THR A 597 -18.98 -22.09 -16.58
C THR A 597 -18.95 -20.71 -15.91
N PHE A 598 -19.69 -19.75 -16.48
CA PHE A 598 -19.84 -18.39 -15.94
C PHE A 598 -21.20 -17.79 -16.31
N SER A 599 -21.59 -16.72 -15.65
CA SER A 599 -22.80 -15.95 -15.90
C SER A 599 -22.45 -14.57 -16.42
N VAL A 600 -23.18 -14.10 -17.43
CA VAL A 600 -23.14 -12.72 -17.93
C VAL A 600 -24.36 -12.00 -17.36
N ARG A 601 -24.13 -11.01 -16.49
CA ARG A 601 -25.17 -10.11 -16.00
C ARG A 601 -25.08 -8.79 -16.74
N TYR A 602 -26.19 -8.28 -17.24
CA TYR A 602 -26.25 -7.04 -18.03
C TYR A 602 -27.57 -6.32 -17.80
N THR A 603 -27.58 -5.01 -17.99
CA THR A 603 -28.80 -4.18 -17.87
C THR A 603 -29.14 -3.51 -19.19
N LEU A 604 -30.45 -3.43 -19.45
CA LEU A 604 -31.06 -2.68 -20.55
C LEU A 604 -31.86 -1.51 -19.97
N ALA A 605 -31.53 -0.30 -20.37
CA ALA A 605 -32.23 0.94 -20.04
C ALA A 605 -33.58 1.05 -20.75
N GLU A 606 -33.73 0.41 -21.92
CA GLU A 606 -34.98 0.32 -22.70
C GLU A 606 -35.05 -1.02 -23.46
N PRO A 607 -36.25 -1.51 -23.83
CA PRO A 607 -36.39 -2.74 -24.62
C PRO A 607 -35.60 -2.69 -25.93
N ALA A 608 -34.81 -3.72 -26.22
CA ALA A 608 -33.91 -3.72 -27.39
C ALA A 608 -33.60 -5.13 -27.88
N GLN A 609 -33.13 -5.23 -29.13
CA GLN A 609 -32.55 -6.47 -29.65
C GLN A 609 -31.13 -6.62 -29.08
N VAL A 610 -30.88 -7.69 -28.33
CA VAL A 610 -29.59 -7.95 -27.69
C VAL A 610 -28.90 -9.13 -28.37
N SER A 611 -27.61 -8.99 -28.65
CA SER A 611 -26.75 -10.13 -28.96
C SER A 611 -25.53 -10.18 -28.06
N ILE A 612 -25.26 -11.34 -27.46
CA ILE A 612 -24.07 -11.61 -26.65
C ILE A 612 -23.29 -12.75 -27.29
N GLU A 613 -22.02 -12.51 -27.57
CA GLU A 613 -21.14 -13.44 -28.28
C GLU A 613 -19.77 -13.51 -27.59
N ILE A 614 -19.15 -14.68 -27.66
CA ILE A 614 -17.81 -14.92 -27.13
C ILE A 614 -16.82 -15.02 -28.28
N TYR A 615 -15.66 -14.41 -28.13
CA TYR A 615 -14.59 -14.35 -29.12
C TYR A 615 -13.25 -14.76 -28.51
N THR A 616 -12.39 -15.38 -29.32
CA THR A 616 -10.97 -15.51 -29.01
C THR A 616 -10.27 -14.15 -29.16
N LEU A 617 -9.05 -14.01 -28.63
CA LEU A 617 -8.23 -12.80 -28.86
C LEU A 617 -7.88 -12.56 -30.34
N ALA A 618 -7.95 -13.59 -31.17
CA ALA A 618 -7.78 -13.48 -32.62
C ALA A 618 -9.05 -12.99 -33.35
N GLY A 619 -10.13 -12.67 -32.61
CA GLY A 619 -11.39 -12.20 -33.17
C GLY A 619 -12.27 -13.31 -33.76
N VAL A 620 -11.94 -14.58 -33.52
CA VAL A 620 -12.76 -15.71 -33.96
C VAL A 620 -13.92 -15.91 -32.98
N ARG A 621 -15.16 -15.91 -33.47
CA ARG A 621 -16.35 -16.16 -32.65
C ARG A 621 -16.36 -17.61 -32.19
N VAL A 622 -16.43 -17.80 -30.87
CA VAL A 622 -16.50 -19.11 -30.18
C VAL A 622 -17.95 -19.54 -30.03
N GLU A 623 -18.82 -18.68 -29.49
CA GLU A 623 -20.21 -19.02 -29.16
C GLU A 623 -21.10 -17.78 -29.15
N GLN A 624 -22.41 -17.95 -29.41
CA GLN A 624 -23.42 -16.90 -29.26
C GLN A 624 -24.38 -17.29 -28.13
N LEU A 625 -24.36 -16.50 -27.05
CA LEU A 625 -25.12 -16.77 -25.82
C LEU A 625 -26.54 -16.20 -25.88
N VAL A 626 -26.71 -15.05 -26.52
CA VAL A 626 -28.00 -14.35 -26.63
C VAL A 626 -28.13 -13.77 -28.04
N ASN A 627 -29.34 -13.84 -28.61
CA ASN A 627 -29.73 -13.13 -29.83
C ASN A 627 -31.25 -12.95 -29.89
N GLN A 628 -31.80 -12.08 -29.05
CA GLN A 628 -33.25 -11.91 -28.96
C GLN A 628 -33.64 -10.50 -28.49
N HIS A 629 -34.90 -10.14 -28.71
CA HIS A 629 -35.46 -8.91 -28.16
C HIS A 629 -35.79 -9.11 -26.69
N GLN A 630 -35.35 -8.20 -25.82
CA GLN A 630 -35.54 -8.30 -24.38
C GLN A 630 -36.12 -7.00 -23.80
N PRO A 631 -36.98 -7.10 -22.77
CA PRO A 631 -37.54 -5.93 -22.10
C PRO A 631 -36.47 -5.18 -21.30
N GLN A 632 -36.76 -3.93 -20.94
CA GLN A 632 -35.97 -3.15 -20.00
C GLN A 632 -35.75 -3.90 -18.68
N GLY A 633 -34.57 -3.76 -18.08
CA GLY A 633 -34.20 -4.35 -16.79
C GLY A 633 -32.89 -5.13 -16.84
N THR A 634 -32.56 -5.75 -15.70
CA THR A 634 -31.37 -6.60 -15.56
C THR A 634 -31.66 -8.03 -15.99
N HIS A 635 -30.76 -8.59 -16.78
CA HIS A 635 -30.82 -9.94 -17.30
C HIS A 635 -29.54 -10.70 -16.95
N THR A 636 -29.68 -12.00 -16.76
CA THR A 636 -28.55 -12.90 -16.51
C THR A 636 -28.63 -14.11 -17.44
N VAL A 637 -27.54 -14.43 -18.12
CA VAL A 637 -27.39 -15.65 -18.93
C VAL A 637 -26.21 -16.47 -18.43
N THR A 638 -26.42 -17.76 -18.20
CA THR A 638 -25.35 -18.69 -17.83
C THR A 638 -24.79 -19.37 -19.08
N ALA A 639 -23.47 -19.39 -19.21
CA ALA A 639 -22.72 -19.97 -20.31
C ALA A 639 -21.79 -21.08 -19.81
N THR A 640 -21.56 -22.11 -20.62
CA THR A 640 -20.54 -23.13 -20.38
C THR A 640 -19.70 -23.33 -21.63
N ILE A 641 -18.47 -22.83 -21.58
CA ILE A 641 -17.50 -22.88 -22.68
C ILE A 641 -16.52 -24.03 -22.43
N ARG A 642 -16.30 -24.87 -23.44
CA ARG A 642 -15.39 -26.04 -23.38
C ARG A 642 -14.04 -25.82 -24.06
N GLU A 643 -13.70 -24.57 -24.31
CA GLU A 643 -12.45 -24.16 -24.94
C GLU A 643 -11.23 -24.35 -24.01
N PRO A 644 -9.99 -24.37 -24.56
CA PRO A 644 -8.77 -24.43 -23.75
C PRO A 644 -8.66 -23.28 -22.74
N ALA A 645 -7.87 -23.49 -21.69
CA ALA A 645 -7.54 -22.41 -20.75
C ALA A 645 -6.92 -21.22 -21.51
N GLY A 646 -7.41 -20.02 -21.26
CA GLY A 646 -7.08 -18.85 -22.06
C GLY A 646 -7.98 -17.65 -21.77
N ILE A 647 -7.69 -16.53 -22.44
CA ILE A 647 -8.47 -15.30 -22.36
C ILE A 647 -9.40 -15.22 -23.58
N TYR A 648 -10.68 -14.92 -23.30
CA TYR A 648 -11.72 -14.71 -24.30
C TYR A 648 -12.41 -13.36 -24.04
N LEU A 649 -13.06 -12.83 -25.07
CA LEU A 649 -13.83 -11.58 -25.02
C LEU A 649 -15.32 -11.90 -25.13
N CYS A 650 -16.12 -11.42 -24.18
CA CYS A 650 -17.57 -11.44 -24.24
C CYS A 650 -18.04 -10.08 -24.77
N ARG A 651 -18.60 -10.05 -25.98
CA ARG A 651 -19.12 -8.85 -26.61
C ARG A 651 -20.64 -8.87 -26.59
N MET A 652 -21.24 -7.80 -26.10
CA MET A 652 -22.66 -7.53 -26.13
C MET A 652 -22.94 -6.40 -27.14
N LYS A 653 -23.95 -6.58 -27.99
CA LYS A 653 -24.50 -5.56 -28.89
C LYS A 653 -25.96 -5.33 -28.56
N ILE A 654 -26.36 -4.08 -28.47
CA ILE A 654 -27.73 -3.64 -28.21
C ILE A 654 -28.17 -2.83 -29.43
N ASN A 655 -29.19 -3.31 -30.13
CA ASN A 655 -29.70 -2.67 -31.33
C ASN A 655 -31.12 -2.14 -31.08
N ARG A 656 -31.28 -0.82 -31.30
CA ARG A 656 -32.54 -0.05 -31.19
C ARG A 656 -32.94 0.55 -32.54
N GLY A 657 -32.74 -0.18 -33.63
CA GLY A 657 -33.02 0.29 -34.98
C GLY A 657 -31.94 1.25 -35.49
N ALA A 658 -32.05 2.54 -35.19
CA ALA A 658 -31.12 3.58 -35.67
C ALA A 658 -29.83 3.69 -34.85
N HIS A 659 -29.80 3.12 -33.64
CA HIS A 659 -28.66 3.18 -32.72
C HIS A 659 -28.22 1.78 -32.31
N THR A 660 -26.91 1.53 -32.37
CA THR A 660 -26.27 0.32 -31.85
C THR A 660 -25.27 0.71 -30.77
N ALA A 661 -25.41 0.13 -29.58
CA ALA A 661 -24.43 0.24 -28.50
C ALA A 661 -23.68 -1.10 -28.36
N GLU A 662 -22.39 -1.04 -28.04
CA GLU A 662 -21.56 -2.23 -27.82
C GLU A 662 -20.86 -2.16 -26.47
N SER A 663 -20.81 -3.29 -25.76
CA SER A 663 -20.09 -3.47 -24.49
C SER A 663 -19.24 -4.74 -24.58
N THR A 664 -18.01 -4.73 -24.05
CA THR A 664 -17.13 -5.90 -24.10
C THR A 664 -16.52 -6.17 -22.73
N GLY A 665 -16.58 -7.41 -22.25
CA GLY A 665 -15.93 -7.88 -21.03
C GLY A 665 -14.91 -8.99 -21.30
N LYS A 666 -13.89 -9.12 -20.45
CA LYS A 666 -12.86 -10.17 -20.54
C LYS A 666 -13.27 -11.37 -19.68
N ILE A 667 -13.19 -12.59 -20.19
CA ILE A 667 -13.35 -13.84 -19.41
C ILE A 667 -12.08 -14.68 -19.50
N GLN A 668 -11.59 -15.18 -18.37
CA GLN A 668 -10.45 -16.07 -18.29
C GLN A 668 -10.91 -17.49 -17.92
N ILE A 669 -10.68 -18.43 -18.83
CA ILE A 669 -10.92 -19.85 -18.58
C ILE A 669 -9.66 -20.47 -17.98
N ILE A 670 -9.80 -21.14 -16.84
CA ILE A 670 -8.77 -21.95 -16.18
C ILE A 670 -9.21 -23.42 -16.17
N LYS A 671 -8.26 -24.35 -16.23
CA LYS A 671 -8.54 -25.79 -16.11
C LYS A 671 -8.10 -26.31 -14.76
#